data_AF-A0A6M6JGB8-F1
#
_entry.id   AF-A0A6M6JGB8-F1
#
_cell.length_a   1.000
_cell.length_b   1.000
_cell.length_c   1.000
_cell.angle_alpha   90.00
_cell.angle_beta   90.00
_cell.angle_gamma   90.00
#
_symmetry.space_group_name_H-M   'P 1'
#
loop_
_entity.id
_entity.type
_entity.pdbx_description
1 polymer ?
#
loop_
_entity_poly.entity_id
_entity_poly.type
_entity_poly.pdbx_seq_one_letter_code
_entity_poly.pdbx_strand_id
1 'polypeptide(L)'
;MAALGAELSRHGRPVVLDVLDRGALAVRAQRLLGHVPDPDVLDTVLLRSAGIPALVDLLLELPGTGELPADLLAQLGYALEELAPGVRELLLARAVGAPRDAEVLVPLLGLPGADALDELVVAAWAEGRLLADGGAVPLVSAAVLARTPPAAAIEVRRALAEIELERGGDVLTAARGLLRAGGTGKRVAAVFAAAADQAVRTGTGPADELYEAAIRAGAAPLELAPRRAEAAVIAGKLDLALDHADRVLDAVDGPGTAVPDADARRAGAVAAAVLARRGNLARSADLYRWTTSLGASPVLAVPALVGTGALDEARAALAAPAAPGRRPPTLRSGAEELTAQGVLESVVGAPTGAMSKLVRAAGLLEPPNRAALLTDTPAALAALVAVQCGELAVAQSVLERAERVGLGGCGAAARHRLLLGWIAMYRGEKSAARAALDVGTRLEPRDELLAAALEVALARRASDPAALMVGWARAREAIVHHPVDLFVLQPLSELRVAAARLREQSWVAPHLDEAAALLARLGNPLLWAAPLHWAGVHAAMFAQNPDAAAPDVAALEAGSSTSRYAAAMAVGARQWLLVLRGEVDPAAVEAAARGLHAVGLSWDGGRLAGQAAIRTRDKTGMASLLGTARALQVVEQAPEQAPSDPAGATQAPPRDDVLSDREREVAALVLEGLTYKQIGEQLFISAKTVEHHVSRMRQRLGSGSRGELFAHLRGIVGT
;
A
#
# COMPACT_ATOMS: atom_id res chain seq x y z
N MET A 1 -52.38 -55.59 11.96
CA MET A 1 -51.43 -54.51 11.60
C MET A 1 -51.18 -53.55 12.76
N ALA A 2 -52.19 -52.85 13.31
CA ALA A 2 -51.99 -51.93 14.45
C ALA A 2 -51.44 -52.60 15.73
N ALA A 3 -51.90 -53.81 16.07
CA ALA A 3 -51.37 -54.58 17.20
C ALA A 3 -49.94 -55.12 16.98
N LEU A 4 -49.57 -55.40 15.73
CA LEU A 4 -48.21 -55.86 15.36
C LEU A 4 -47.21 -54.69 15.42
N GLY A 5 -47.63 -53.50 14.98
CA GLY A 5 -46.85 -52.27 15.13
C GLY A 5 -46.63 -51.89 16.60
N ALA A 6 -47.67 -52.01 17.44
CA ALA A 6 -47.56 -51.74 18.87
C ALA A 6 -46.58 -52.69 19.59
N GLU A 7 -46.51 -53.94 19.15
CA GLU A 7 -45.65 -54.95 19.76
C GLU A 7 -44.20 -54.92 19.25
N LEU A 8 -43.99 -54.57 17.98
CA LEU A 8 -42.66 -54.23 17.44
C LEU A 8 -42.09 -52.97 18.11
N SER A 9 -42.91 -51.97 18.43
CA SER A 9 -42.45 -50.79 19.18
C SER A 9 -42.14 -51.08 20.65
N ARG A 10 -42.77 -52.09 21.28
CA ARG A 10 -42.51 -52.49 22.68
C ARG A 10 -41.28 -53.37 22.87
N HIS A 11 -40.95 -54.21 21.88
CA HIS A 11 -39.91 -55.25 22.00
C HIS A 11 -38.80 -55.17 20.94
N GLY A 12 -38.94 -54.31 19.93
CA GLY A 12 -37.93 -54.10 18.91
C GLY A 12 -36.71 -53.39 19.49
N ARG A 13 -35.53 -54.03 19.43
CA ARG A 13 -34.28 -53.29 19.54
C ARG A 13 -34.28 -52.21 18.45
N PRO A 14 -34.07 -50.93 18.77
CA PRO A 14 -34.00 -49.89 17.75
C PRO A 14 -32.87 -50.24 16.78
N VAL A 15 -33.21 -50.38 15.50
CA VAL A 15 -32.21 -50.46 14.43
C VAL A 15 -31.80 -49.02 14.14
N VAL A 16 -30.64 -48.63 14.68
CA VAL A 16 -30.04 -47.34 14.36
C VAL A 16 -29.34 -47.51 13.02
N LEU A 17 -29.88 -46.86 11.98
CA LEU A 17 -29.20 -46.73 10.70
C LEU A 17 -28.25 -45.54 10.81
N ASP A 18 -26.99 -45.80 11.14
CA ASP A 18 -25.97 -44.76 11.16
C ASP A 18 -25.71 -44.22 9.75
N VAL A 19 -25.28 -42.95 9.70
CA VAL A 19 -24.77 -42.35 8.46
C VAL A 19 -23.53 -43.13 8.00
N LEU A 20 -23.43 -43.34 6.69
CA LEU A 20 -22.32 -44.07 6.09
C LEU A 20 -21.07 -43.18 6.09
N ASP A 21 -20.01 -43.66 6.73
CA ASP A 21 -18.67 -43.10 6.54
C ASP A 21 -18.10 -43.48 5.16
N ARG A 22 -16.93 -42.95 4.81
CA ARG A 22 -16.29 -43.21 3.52
C ARG A 22 -16.06 -44.70 3.25
N GLY A 23 -15.74 -45.48 4.28
CA GLY A 23 -15.49 -46.92 4.16
C GLY A 23 -16.79 -47.70 3.93
N ALA A 24 -17.82 -47.39 4.70
CA ALA A 24 -19.15 -47.97 4.57
C ALA A 24 -19.80 -47.60 3.23
N LEU A 25 -19.58 -46.37 2.75
CA LEU A 25 -20.00 -45.91 1.43
C LEU A 25 -19.31 -46.71 0.32
N ALA A 26 -18.00 -46.96 0.39
CA ALA A 26 -17.30 -47.79 -0.59
C ALA A 26 -17.84 -49.24 -0.62
N VAL A 27 -18.12 -49.82 0.55
CA VAL A 27 -18.74 -51.15 0.65
C VAL A 27 -20.15 -51.15 0.06
N ARG A 28 -20.94 -50.10 0.30
CA ARG A 28 -22.28 -49.92 -0.27
C ARG A 28 -22.22 -49.80 -1.80
N ALA A 29 -21.29 -48.99 -2.32
CA ALA A 29 -21.09 -48.82 -3.75
C ALA A 29 -20.66 -50.13 -4.44
N GLN A 30 -19.74 -50.89 -3.84
CA GLN A 30 -19.36 -52.22 -4.34
C GLN A 30 -20.55 -53.18 -4.42
N ARG A 31 -21.50 -53.11 -3.48
CA ARG A 31 -22.69 -53.95 -3.46
C ARG A 31 -23.74 -53.54 -4.50
N LEU A 32 -23.95 -52.24 -4.69
CA LEU A 32 -24.97 -51.71 -5.59
C LEU A 32 -24.51 -51.65 -7.06
N LEU A 33 -23.27 -51.21 -7.29
CA LEU A 33 -22.71 -50.99 -8.62
C LEU A 33 -21.84 -52.15 -9.12
N GLY A 34 -21.46 -53.07 -8.23
CA GLY A 34 -20.54 -54.17 -8.55
C GLY A 34 -19.06 -53.77 -8.63
N HIS A 35 -18.74 -52.50 -8.43
CA HIS A 35 -17.37 -51.98 -8.32
C HIS A 35 -17.32 -50.82 -7.30
N VAL A 36 -16.12 -50.47 -6.81
CA VAL A 36 -15.91 -49.26 -6.02
C VAL A 36 -15.60 -48.10 -6.98
N PRO A 37 -16.39 -47.00 -6.98
CA PRO A 37 -16.08 -45.77 -7.72
C PRO A 37 -14.78 -45.11 -7.27
N ASP A 38 -14.28 -44.17 -8.07
CA ASP A 38 -13.11 -43.36 -7.71
C ASP A 38 -13.31 -42.63 -6.37
N PRO A 39 -12.29 -42.54 -5.51
CA PRO A 39 -12.25 -41.69 -4.32
C PRO A 39 -12.97 -40.34 -4.43
N ASP A 40 -12.81 -39.60 -5.53
CA ASP A 40 -13.43 -38.27 -5.73
C ASP A 40 -14.95 -38.35 -5.90
N VAL A 41 -15.43 -39.43 -6.52
CA VAL A 41 -16.86 -39.73 -6.67
C VAL A 41 -17.47 -40.04 -5.31
N LEU A 42 -16.78 -40.87 -4.52
CA LEU A 42 -17.22 -41.21 -3.16
C LEU A 42 -17.29 -39.98 -2.26
N ASP A 43 -16.29 -39.09 -2.33
CA ASP A 43 -16.28 -37.84 -1.55
C ASP A 43 -17.40 -36.89 -2.00
N THR A 44 -17.71 -36.82 -3.30
CA THR A 44 -18.82 -36.03 -3.81
C THR A 44 -20.18 -36.59 -3.37
N VAL A 45 -20.37 -37.91 -3.42
CA VAL A 45 -21.60 -38.57 -2.95
C VAL A 45 -21.77 -38.34 -1.45
N LEU A 46 -20.70 -38.52 -0.68
CA LEU A 46 -20.71 -38.29 0.76
C LEU A 46 -21.06 -36.84 1.10
N LEU A 47 -20.46 -35.88 0.40
CA LEU A 47 -20.76 -34.45 0.59
C LEU A 47 -22.23 -34.12 0.28
N ARG A 48 -22.77 -34.62 -0.83
CA ARG A 48 -24.14 -34.30 -1.28
C ARG A 48 -25.22 -34.98 -0.43
N SER A 49 -24.99 -36.23 0.00
CA SER A 49 -25.94 -37.04 0.77
C SER A 49 -25.77 -36.95 2.29
N ALA A 50 -24.62 -36.45 2.75
CA ALA A 50 -24.17 -36.54 4.14
C ALA A 50 -24.14 -37.97 4.70
N GLY A 51 -23.97 -38.97 3.84
CA GLY A 51 -23.91 -40.39 4.23
C GLY A 51 -25.27 -41.01 4.54
N ILE A 52 -26.38 -40.32 4.31
CA ILE A 52 -27.72 -40.85 4.55
C ILE A 52 -27.99 -41.99 3.53
N PRO A 53 -28.19 -43.26 3.97
CA PRO A 53 -28.21 -44.41 3.07
C PRO A 53 -29.18 -44.28 1.89
N ALA A 54 -30.40 -43.76 2.12
CA ALA A 54 -31.40 -43.59 1.06
C ALA A 54 -30.99 -42.55 0.00
N LEU A 55 -30.24 -41.51 0.39
CA LEU A 55 -29.73 -40.49 -0.54
C LEU A 55 -28.44 -40.94 -1.21
N VAL A 56 -27.62 -41.72 -0.51
CA VAL A 56 -26.42 -42.36 -1.04
C VAL A 56 -26.77 -43.29 -2.19
N ASP A 57 -27.74 -44.19 -2.00
CA ASP A 57 -28.13 -45.15 -3.04
C ASP A 57 -28.57 -44.42 -4.32
N LEU A 58 -29.39 -43.40 -4.14
CA LEU A 58 -29.93 -42.56 -5.22
C LEU A 58 -28.83 -41.77 -5.98
N LEU A 59 -27.75 -41.36 -5.31
CA LEU A 59 -26.61 -40.72 -5.97
C LEU A 59 -25.64 -41.71 -6.62
N LEU A 60 -25.49 -42.92 -6.06
CA LEU A 60 -24.61 -43.96 -6.61
C LEU A 60 -25.13 -44.50 -7.94
N GLU A 61 -26.45 -44.52 -8.14
CA GLU A 61 -27.08 -44.93 -9.40
C GLU A 61 -26.90 -43.92 -10.55
N LEU A 62 -26.34 -42.74 -10.30
CA LEU A 62 -26.11 -41.71 -11.31
C LEU A 62 -24.76 -41.89 -12.03
N PRO A 63 -24.71 -41.68 -13.36
CA PRO A 63 -23.45 -41.71 -14.10
C PRO A 63 -22.64 -40.41 -13.87
N GLY A 64 -21.77 -40.40 -12.85
CA GLY A 64 -20.71 -39.40 -12.64
C GLY A 64 -20.97 -38.33 -11.57
N THR A 65 -20.04 -37.38 -11.44
CA THR A 65 -20.02 -36.32 -10.39
C THR A 65 -20.53 -34.95 -10.85
N GLY A 66 -21.09 -34.88 -12.05
CA GLY A 66 -21.56 -33.64 -12.68
C GLY A 66 -22.74 -32.96 -11.97
N GLU A 67 -23.38 -32.03 -12.69
CA GLU A 67 -24.61 -31.38 -12.21
C GLU A 67 -25.70 -32.43 -11.92
N LEU A 68 -26.49 -32.18 -10.88
CA LEU A 68 -27.58 -33.10 -10.49
C LEU A 68 -28.66 -33.10 -11.59
N PRO A 69 -29.10 -34.26 -12.08
CA PRO A 69 -30.15 -34.33 -13.10
C PRO A 69 -31.44 -33.69 -12.61
N ALA A 70 -32.10 -32.91 -13.47
CA ALA A 70 -33.36 -32.24 -13.14
C ALA A 70 -34.45 -33.23 -12.71
N ASP A 71 -34.51 -34.41 -13.35
CA ASP A 71 -35.49 -35.46 -13.04
C ASP A 71 -35.30 -36.02 -11.63
N LEU A 72 -34.06 -36.16 -11.17
CA LEU A 72 -33.74 -36.59 -9.81
C LEU A 72 -34.23 -35.59 -8.78
N LEU A 73 -33.96 -34.30 -9.02
CA LEU A 73 -34.41 -33.21 -8.15
C LEU A 73 -35.94 -33.12 -8.15
N ALA A 74 -36.60 -33.42 -9.27
CA ALA A 74 -38.06 -33.48 -9.36
C ALA A 74 -38.64 -34.64 -8.55
N GLN A 75 -38.05 -35.84 -8.64
CA GLN A 75 -38.47 -37.03 -7.87
C GLN A 75 -38.32 -36.80 -6.36
N LEU A 76 -37.17 -36.30 -5.92
CA LEU A 76 -36.96 -35.91 -4.52
C LEU A 76 -37.94 -34.81 -4.12
N GLY A 77 -38.23 -33.89 -5.03
CA GLY A 77 -39.24 -32.85 -4.87
C GLY A 77 -40.62 -33.38 -4.50
N TYR A 78 -41.11 -34.42 -5.19
CA TYR A 78 -42.40 -35.05 -4.87
C TYR A 78 -42.40 -35.72 -3.49
N ALA A 79 -41.31 -36.41 -3.13
CA ALA A 79 -41.17 -36.99 -1.78
C ALA A 79 -41.16 -35.91 -0.68
N LEU A 80 -40.68 -34.70 -1.00
CA LEU A 80 -40.71 -33.56 -0.08
C LEU A 80 -42.11 -32.94 0.03
N GLU A 81 -42.97 -33.04 -0.99
CA GLU A 81 -44.35 -32.52 -0.94
C GLU A 81 -45.23 -33.26 0.07
N GLU A 82 -44.94 -34.54 0.33
CA GLU A 82 -45.66 -35.36 1.33
C GLU A 82 -45.37 -34.95 2.78
N LEU A 83 -44.31 -34.16 3.01
CA LEU A 83 -43.93 -33.69 4.35
C LEU A 83 -44.92 -32.67 4.90
N ALA A 84 -45.00 -32.57 6.23
CA ALA A 84 -45.77 -31.53 6.90
C ALA A 84 -45.36 -30.12 6.40
N PRO A 85 -46.30 -29.18 6.19
CA PRO A 85 -45.99 -27.85 5.66
C PRO A 85 -44.87 -27.12 6.41
N GLY A 86 -44.89 -27.13 7.74
CA GLY A 86 -43.86 -26.49 8.56
C GLY A 86 -42.47 -27.10 8.39
N VAL A 87 -42.37 -28.41 8.13
CA VAL A 87 -41.08 -29.08 7.84
C VAL A 87 -40.55 -28.62 6.48
N ARG A 88 -41.41 -28.48 5.46
CA ARG A 88 -41.01 -27.96 4.14
C ARG A 88 -40.54 -26.51 4.23
N GLU A 89 -41.24 -25.68 4.99
CA GLU A 89 -40.86 -24.28 5.21
C GLU A 89 -39.53 -24.17 5.96
N LEU A 90 -39.31 -24.99 6.98
CA LEU A 90 -38.03 -25.10 7.67
C LEU A 90 -36.91 -25.51 6.69
N LEU A 91 -37.13 -26.55 5.88
CA LEU A 91 -36.14 -26.99 4.89
C LEU A 91 -35.84 -25.91 3.85
N LEU A 92 -36.85 -25.14 3.40
CA LEU A 92 -36.65 -24.00 2.52
C LEU A 92 -35.85 -22.89 3.20
N ALA A 93 -36.18 -22.52 4.43
CA ALA A 93 -35.44 -21.53 5.21
C ALA A 93 -33.95 -21.93 5.36
N ARG A 94 -33.69 -23.21 5.67
CA ARG A 94 -32.32 -23.75 5.74
C ARG A 94 -31.64 -23.74 4.37
N ALA A 95 -32.34 -24.12 3.30
CA ALA A 95 -31.79 -24.18 1.94
C ALA A 95 -31.45 -22.80 1.36
N VAL A 96 -32.19 -21.75 1.73
CA VAL A 96 -31.85 -20.37 1.35
C VAL A 96 -30.74 -19.77 2.21
N GLY A 97 -30.30 -20.46 3.27
CA GLY A 97 -29.15 -20.10 4.08
C GLY A 97 -29.47 -19.43 5.41
N ALA A 98 -30.69 -19.55 5.95
CA ALA A 98 -30.98 -19.07 7.31
C ALA A 98 -30.00 -19.72 8.32
N PRO A 99 -29.65 -19.09 9.45
CA PRO A 99 -28.93 -19.73 10.55
C PRO A 99 -29.85 -20.67 11.34
N ARG A 100 -29.29 -21.44 12.28
CA ARG A 100 -30.03 -22.40 13.12
C ARG A 100 -30.68 -21.74 14.34
N ASP A 101 -30.39 -20.46 14.51
CA ASP A 101 -30.80 -19.64 15.62
C ASP A 101 -32.33 -19.49 15.66
N ALA A 102 -32.92 -19.78 16.82
CA ALA A 102 -34.36 -19.65 17.04
C ALA A 102 -34.81 -18.19 16.88
N GLU A 103 -33.95 -17.21 17.21
CA GLU A 103 -34.25 -15.79 16.99
C GLU A 103 -34.46 -15.43 15.51
N VAL A 104 -33.98 -16.27 14.59
CA VAL A 104 -34.20 -16.09 13.15
C VAL A 104 -35.29 -17.02 12.63
N LEU A 105 -35.22 -18.31 12.97
CA LEU A 105 -36.13 -19.31 12.41
C LEU A 105 -37.56 -19.14 12.92
N VAL A 106 -37.76 -18.76 14.19
CA VAL A 106 -39.11 -18.53 14.74
C VAL A 106 -39.86 -17.41 13.98
N PRO A 107 -39.31 -16.19 13.85
CA PRO A 107 -40.00 -15.13 13.10
C PRO A 107 -40.06 -15.44 11.59
N LEU A 108 -39.04 -16.07 11.00
CA LEU A 108 -39.03 -16.40 9.58
C LEU A 108 -40.12 -17.41 9.19
N LEU A 109 -40.41 -18.36 10.10
CA LEU A 109 -41.43 -19.40 9.91
C LEU A 109 -42.79 -19.02 10.53
N GLY A 110 -42.89 -17.86 11.18
CA GLY A 110 -44.13 -17.42 11.84
C GLY A 110 -44.56 -18.30 13.04
N LEU A 111 -43.58 -18.87 13.75
CA LEU A 111 -43.82 -19.80 14.87
C LEU A 111 -44.13 -19.06 16.19
N PRO A 112 -44.88 -19.69 17.12
CA PRO A 112 -45.21 -19.06 18.40
C PRO A 112 -44.04 -19.02 19.40
N GLY A 113 -42.97 -19.80 19.18
CA GLY A 113 -41.82 -19.88 20.07
C GLY A 113 -40.84 -21.00 19.69
N ALA A 114 -39.77 -21.14 20.48
CA ALA A 114 -38.72 -22.12 20.23
C ALA A 114 -39.20 -23.58 20.34
N ASP A 115 -40.14 -23.88 21.24
CA ASP A 115 -40.67 -25.25 21.40
C ASP A 115 -41.30 -25.77 20.11
N ALA A 116 -42.05 -24.92 19.39
CA ALA A 116 -42.64 -25.26 18.10
C ALA A 116 -41.58 -25.45 17.00
N LEU A 117 -40.45 -24.75 17.08
CA LEU A 117 -39.32 -24.95 16.18
C LEU A 117 -38.64 -26.31 16.46
N ASP A 118 -38.45 -26.66 17.73
CA ASP A 118 -37.87 -27.95 18.12
C ASP A 118 -38.74 -29.12 17.64
N GLU A 119 -40.06 -29.00 17.73
CA GLU A 119 -40.99 -29.99 17.15
C GLU A 119 -40.78 -30.19 15.64
N LEU A 120 -40.60 -29.09 14.88
CA LEU A 120 -40.32 -29.17 13.45
C LEU A 120 -38.94 -29.76 13.14
N VAL A 121 -37.92 -29.44 13.93
CA VAL A 121 -36.57 -30.00 13.78
C VAL A 121 -36.59 -31.51 14.04
N VAL A 122 -37.26 -31.95 15.11
CA VAL A 122 -37.42 -33.38 15.44
C VAL A 122 -38.17 -34.11 14.32
N ALA A 123 -39.24 -33.52 13.78
CA ALA A 123 -39.97 -34.09 12.65
C ALA A 123 -39.07 -34.20 11.41
N ALA A 124 -38.26 -33.18 11.10
CA ALA A 124 -37.35 -33.19 9.97
C ALA A 124 -36.18 -34.19 10.13
N TRP A 125 -35.74 -34.46 11.37
CA TRP A 125 -34.77 -35.52 11.68
C TRP A 125 -35.38 -36.91 11.51
N ALA A 126 -36.61 -37.12 11.96
CA ALA A 126 -37.30 -38.41 11.80
C ALA A 126 -37.44 -38.80 10.32
N GLU A 127 -37.57 -37.81 9.44
CA GLU A 127 -37.65 -37.97 7.98
C GLU A 127 -36.27 -38.03 7.29
N GLY A 128 -35.17 -37.89 8.04
CA GLY A 128 -33.81 -37.91 7.50
C GLY A 128 -33.51 -36.77 6.52
N ARG A 129 -34.07 -35.58 6.76
CA ARG A 129 -33.93 -34.40 5.86
C ARG A 129 -32.98 -33.33 6.41
N LEU A 130 -32.65 -33.39 7.69
CA LEU A 130 -31.66 -32.56 8.36
C LEU A 130 -30.49 -33.42 8.86
N LEU A 131 -29.31 -32.81 8.91
CA LEU A 131 -28.13 -33.29 9.59
C LEU A 131 -28.33 -33.25 11.10
N ALA A 132 -27.57 -34.06 11.84
CA ALA A 132 -27.61 -34.11 13.31
C ALA A 132 -27.35 -32.75 13.97
N ASP A 133 -26.66 -31.85 13.28
CA ASP A 133 -26.36 -30.51 13.76
C ASP A 133 -27.45 -29.47 13.40
N GLY A 134 -28.53 -29.87 12.71
CA GLY A 134 -29.61 -29.00 12.25
C GLY A 134 -29.38 -28.35 10.87
N GLY A 135 -28.28 -28.66 10.19
CA GLY A 135 -28.07 -28.28 8.78
C GLY A 135 -29.01 -29.03 7.84
N ALA A 136 -29.43 -28.42 6.73
CA ALA A 136 -30.12 -29.16 5.68
C ALA A 136 -29.12 -29.96 4.85
N VAL A 137 -29.49 -31.18 4.46
CA VAL A 137 -28.65 -32.02 3.61
C VAL A 137 -28.49 -31.34 2.24
N PRO A 138 -27.30 -31.27 1.64
CA PRO A 138 -27.10 -30.50 0.40
C PRO A 138 -27.98 -30.95 -0.77
N LEU A 139 -28.16 -32.26 -0.96
CA LEU A 139 -29.07 -32.81 -1.98
C LEU A 139 -30.54 -32.43 -1.73
N VAL A 140 -30.97 -32.47 -0.46
CA VAL A 140 -32.33 -32.04 -0.07
C VAL A 140 -32.50 -30.54 -0.33
N SER A 141 -31.50 -29.73 0.02
CA SER A 141 -31.52 -28.27 -0.22
C SER A 141 -31.63 -27.95 -1.71
N ALA A 142 -30.88 -28.68 -2.56
CA ALA A 142 -30.97 -28.56 -4.01
C ALA A 142 -32.37 -28.91 -4.53
N ALA A 143 -32.97 -30.01 -4.04
CA ALA A 143 -34.32 -30.43 -4.44
C ALA A 143 -35.40 -29.44 -3.99
N VAL A 144 -35.31 -28.93 -2.75
CA VAL A 144 -36.23 -27.90 -2.22
C VAL A 144 -36.16 -26.63 -3.07
N LEU A 145 -34.96 -26.13 -3.37
CA LEU A 145 -34.79 -24.92 -4.17
C LEU A 145 -35.26 -25.11 -5.63
N ALA A 146 -35.04 -26.30 -6.22
CA ALA A 146 -35.47 -26.59 -7.58
C ALA A 146 -37.00 -26.63 -7.75
N ARG A 147 -37.74 -27.02 -6.70
CA ARG A 147 -39.21 -27.07 -6.69
C ARG A 147 -39.87 -25.78 -6.22
N THR A 148 -39.15 -24.96 -5.46
CA THR A 148 -39.71 -23.72 -4.94
C THR A 148 -39.79 -22.68 -6.07
N PRO A 149 -40.97 -22.08 -6.33
CA PRO A 149 -41.08 -21.01 -7.32
C PRO A 149 -40.08 -19.88 -7.02
N PRO A 150 -39.39 -19.31 -8.03
CA PRO A 150 -38.36 -18.30 -7.81
C PRO A 150 -38.84 -17.12 -6.96
N ALA A 151 -40.09 -16.67 -7.16
CA ALA A 151 -40.69 -15.61 -6.37
C ALA A 151 -40.79 -15.95 -4.87
N ALA A 152 -41.24 -17.16 -4.53
CA ALA A 152 -41.33 -17.61 -3.14
C ALA A 152 -39.95 -17.70 -2.49
N ALA A 153 -38.95 -18.23 -3.21
CA ALA A 153 -37.58 -18.29 -2.71
C ALA A 153 -36.95 -16.89 -2.52
N ILE A 154 -37.34 -15.89 -3.34
CA ILE A 154 -36.93 -14.49 -3.15
C ILE A 154 -37.59 -13.91 -1.90
N GLU A 155 -38.88 -14.15 -1.68
CA GLU A 155 -39.59 -13.65 -0.48
C GLU A 155 -39.00 -14.21 0.81
N VAL A 156 -38.66 -15.51 0.88
CA VAL A 156 -38.02 -16.08 2.08
C VAL A 156 -36.62 -15.48 2.30
N ARG A 157 -35.83 -15.26 1.24
CA ARG A 157 -34.52 -14.57 1.37
C ARG A 157 -34.68 -13.12 1.82
N ARG A 158 -35.72 -12.44 1.35
CA ARG A 158 -36.04 -11.07 1.77
C ARG A 158 -36.40 -11.03 3.25
N ALA A 159 -37.31 -11.88 3.69
CA ALA A 159 -37.70 -11.98 5.10
C ALA A 159 -36.51 -12.31 6.00
N LEU A 160 -35.67 -13.27 5.60
CA LEU A 160 -34.43 -13.61 6.31
C LEU A 160 -33.52 -12.38 6.45
N ALA A 161 -33.29 -11.65 5.35
CA ALA A 161 -32.40 -10.49 5.39
C ALA A 161 -32.96 -9.32 6.20
N GLU A 162 -34.28 -9.14 6.20
CA GLU A 162 -34.95 -8.14 7.05
C GLU A 162 -34.80 -8.49 8.53
N ILE A 163 -35.00 -9.75 8.90
CA ILE A 163 -34.79 -10.25 10.28
C ILE A 163 -33.34 -10.04 10.72
N GLU A 164 -32.37 -10.42 9.86
CA GLU A 164 -30.95 -10.20 10.15
C GLU A 164 -30.60 -8.73 10.31
N LEU A 165 -31.20 -7.84 9.51
CA LEU A 165 -31.01 -6.39 9.63
C LEU A 165 -31.60 -5.84 10.93
N GLU A 166 -32.81 -6.25 11.30
CA GLU A 166 -33.51 -5.78 12.51
C GLU A 166 -32.80 -6.22 13.80
N ARG A 167 -32.28 -7.46 13.83
CA ARG A 167 -31.55 -7.99 15.00
C ARG A 167 -30.08 -7.58 15.02
N GLY A 168 -29.56 -6.98 13.95
CA GLY A 168 -28.14 -6.65 13.81
C GLY A 168 -27.22 -7.87 13.65
N GLY A 169 -27.71 -8.94 13.01
CA GLY A 169 -26.98 -10.18 12.76
C GLY A 169 -26.10 -10.14 11.49
N ASP A 170 -25.93 -11.26 10.79
CA ASP A 170 -25.03 -11.36 9.63
C ASP A 170 -25.69 -10.90 8.32
N VAL A 171 -25.85 -9.57 8.21
CA VAL A 171 -26.47 -8.91 7.05
C VAL A 171 -25.67 -9.15 5.77
N LEU A 172 -24.35 -9.32 5.86
CA LEU A 172 -23.49 -9.57 4.69
C LEU A 172 -23.79 -10.91 4.03
N THR A 173 -23.94 -11.98 4.82
CA THR A 173 -24.31 -13.31 4.31
C THR A 173 -25.72 -13.31 3.73
N ALA A 174 -26.69 -12.71 4.43
CA ALA A 174 -28.05 -12.53 3.93
C ALA A 174 -28.10 -11.75 2.60
N ALA A 175 -27.36 -10.64 2.50
CA ALA A 175 -27.28 -9.84 1.28
C ALA A 175 -26.67 -10.61 0.10
N ARG A 176 -25.64 -11.43 0.32
CA ARG A 176 -25.06 -12.28 -0.74
C ARG A 176 -26.08 -13.27 -1.31
N GLY A 177 -26.96 -13.82 -0.46
CA GLY A 177 -28.08 -14.66 -0.90
C GLY A 177 -29.06 -13.90 -1.81
N LEU A 178 -29.34 -12.63 -1.49
CA LEU A 178 -30.23 -11.77 -2.27
C LEU A 178 -29.62 -11.26 -3.58
N LEU A 179 -28.30 -11.00 -3.64
CA LEU A 179 -27.61 -10.55 -4.85
C LEU A 179 -27.86 -11.49 -6.04
N ARG A 180 -27.85 -12.81 -5.79
CA ARG A 180 -28.07 -13.84 -6.82
C ARG A 180 -29.52 -13.93 -7.27
N ALA A 181 -30.46 -13.53 -6.41
CA ALA A 181 -31.89 -13.72 -6.60
C ALA A 181 -32.60 -12.48 -7.19
N GLY A 182 -31.96 -11.31 -7.19
CA GLY A 182 -32.48 -10.10 -7.83
C GLY A 182 -33.60 -9.38 -7.06
N GLY A 183 -33.52 -9.33 -5.73
CA GLY A 183 -34.52 -8.65 -4.90
C GLY A 183 -34.56 -7.13 -5.09
N THR A 184 -35.76 -6.55 -5.10
CA THR A 184 -36.00 -5.09 -5.20
C THR A 184 -36.91 -4.59 -4.06
N GLY A 185 -36.84 -3.29 -3.75
CA GLY A 185 -37.69 -2.63 -2.75
C GLY A 185 -36.88 -1.91 -1.67
N LYS A 186 -37.51 -0.96 -0.97
CA LYS A 186 -36.83 -0.10 0.03
C LYS A 186 -36.11 -0.86 1.15
N ARG A 187 -36.72 -1.94 1.67
CA ARG A 187 -36.12 -2.76 2.74
C ARG A 187 -34.92 -3.57 2.23
N VAL A 188 -35.02 -4.14 1.03
CA VAL A 188 -33.91 -4.84 0.35
C VAL A 188 -32.75 -3.88 0.06
N ALA A 189 -33.05 -2.66 -0.38
CA ALA A 189 -32.05 -1.63 -0.58
C ALA A 189 -31.31 -1.28 0.73
N ALA A 190 -32.03 -1.20 1.86
CA ALA A 190 -31.44 -0.98 3.19
C ALA A 190 -30.54 -2.15 3.63
N VAL A 191 -30.94 -3.40 3.36
CA VAL A 191 -30.11 -4.59 3.59
C VAL A 191 -28.79 -4.50 2.82
N PHE A 192 -28.85 -4.21 1.51
CA PHE A 192 -27.64 -4.09 0.69
C PHE A 192 -26.73 -2.96 1.16
N ALA A 193 -27.29 -1.80 1.52
CA ALA A 193 -26.52 -0.68 2.07
C ALA A 193 -25.86 -1.04 3.41
N ALA A 194 -26.57 -1.72 4.32
CA ALA A 194 -26.03 -2.15 5.60
C ALA A 194 -24.94 -3.23 5.44
N ALA A 195 -25.13 -4.17 4.52
CA ALA A 195 -24.12 -5.16 4.15
C ALA A 195 -22.87 -4.50 3.54
N ALA A 196 -23.05 -3.49 2.69
CA ALA A 196 -21.94 -2.70 2.15
C ALA A 196 -21.18 -1.98 3.27
N ASP A 197 -21.89 -1.32 4.20
CA ASP A 197 -21.28 -0.66 5.35
C ASP A 197 -20.51 -1.66 6.25
N GLN A 198 -21.03 -2.89 6.43
CA GLN A 198 -20.34 -3.97 7.14
C GLN A 198 -19.10 -4.46 6.37
N ALA A 199 -19.19 -4.62 5.05
CA ALA A 199 -18.06 -5.00 4.19
C ALA A 199 -16.92 -3.99 4.31
N VAL A 200 -17.23 -2.69 4.30
CA VAL A 200 -16.25 -1.61 4.52
C VAL A 200 -15.60 -1.72 5.90
N ARG A 201 -16.38 -1.89 6.98
CA ARG A 201 -15.86 -1.98 8.36
C ARG A 201 -15.01 -3.23 8.61
N THR A 202 -15.34 -4.34 7.97
CA THR A 202 -14.66 -5.62 8.17
C THR A 202 -13.53 -5.85 7.15
N GLY A 203 -13.46 -5.05 6.10
CA GLY A 203 -12.55 -5.28 4.98
C GLY A 203 -12.91 -6.55 4.19
N THR A 204 -14.15 -7.04 4.29
CA THR A 204 -14.56 -8.31 3.67
C THR A 204 -15.59 -8.12 2.56
N GLY A 205 -15.28 -8.62 1.36
CA GLY A 205 -16.19 -8.63 0.22
C GLY A 205 -16.32 -7.30 -0.54
N PRO A 206 -17.06 -7.30 -1.67
CA PRO A 206 -17.13 -6.15 -2.58
C PRO A 206 -18.20 -5.14 -2.13
N ALA A 207 -17.80 -4.18 -1.29
CA ALA A 207 -18.70 -3.11 -0.82
C ALA A 207 -19.35 -2.31 -1.98
N ASP A 208 -18.59 -2.07 -3.06
CA ASP A 208 -19.06 -1.34 -4.24
C ASP A 208 -20.23 -2.06 -4.95
N GLU A 209 -20.12 -3.39 -5.14
CA GLU A 209 -21.19 -4.20 -5.72
C GLU A 209 -22.46 -4.19 -4.86
N LEU A 210 -22.30 -4.18 -3.53
CA LEU A 210 -23.41 -4.12 -2.59
C LEU A 210 -24.10 -2.75 -2.62
N TYR A 211 -23.36 -1.63 -2.68
CA TYR A 211 -23.98 -0.32 -2.86
C TYR A 211 -24.69 -0.19 -4.23
N GLU A 212 -24.12 -0.73 -5.30
CA GLU A 212 -24.78 -0.78 -6.62
C GLU A 212 -26.05 -1.64 -6.59
N ALA A 213 -26.03 -2.76 -5.86
CA ALA A 213 -27.24 -3.56 -5.64
C ALA A 213 -28.30 -2.80 -4.82
N ALA A 214 -27.90 -1.99 -3.83
CA ALA A 214 -28.82 -1.13 -3.09
C ALA A 214 -29.52 -0.11 -4.02
N ILE A 215 -28.78 0.51 -4.93
CA ILE A 215 -29.33 1.46 -5.92
C ILE A 215 -30.30 0.74 -6.86
N ARG A 216 -29.91 -0.42 -7.42
CA ARG A 216 -30.79 -1.22 -8.27
C ARG A 216 -32.06 -1.68 -7.53
N ALA A 217 -31.96 -1.93 -6.23
CA ALA A 217 -33.11 -2.25 -5.39
C ALA A 217 -33.99 -1.03 -5.04
N GLY A 218 -33.55 0.20 -5.34
CA GLY A 218 -34.34 1.42 -5.20
C GLY A 218 -33.82 2.44 -4.18
N ALA A 219 -32.60 2.31 -3.67
CA ALA A 219 -31.97 3.39 -2.90
C ALA A 219 -31.64 4.58 -3.80
N ALA A 220 -31.80 5.79 -3.28
CA ALA A 220 -31.39 7.00 -4.00
C ALA A 220 -29.86 7.04 -4.11
N PRO A 221 -29.28 7.21 -5.32
CA PRO A 221 -27.83 7.27 -5.50
C PRO A 221 -27.15 8.34 -4.63
N LEU A 222 -27.80 9.50 -4.47
CA LEU A 222 -27.27 10.64 -3.70
C LEU A 222 -27.18 10.35 -2.20
N GLU A 223 -28.11 9.55 -1.63
CA GLU A 223 -28.09 9.16 -0.21
C GLU A 223 -26.97 8.16 0.13
N LEU A 224 -26.51 7.41 -0.88
CA LEU A 224 -25.41 6.44 -0.73
C LEU A 224 -24.06 7.02 -1.15
N ALA A 225 -24.03 8.06 -1.98
CA ALA A 225 -22.81 8.64 -2.52
C ALA A 225 -21.74 9.00 -1.47
N PRO A 226 -22.05 9.61 -0.30
CA PRO A 226 -21.02 9.89 0.71
C PRO A 226 -20.35 8.62 1.28
N ARG A 227 -21.14 7.55 1.47
CA ARG A 227 -20.67 6.25 1.95
C ARG A 227 -19.84 5.52 0.89
N ARG A 228 -20.30 5.56 -0.36
CA ARG A 228 -19.59 5.02 -1.52
C ARG A 228 -18.25 5.73 -1.75
N ALA A 229 -18.21 7.05 -1.56
CA ALA A 229 -16.98 7.83 -1.69
C ALA A 229 -15.92 7.35 -0.67
N GLU A 230 -16.29 7.19 0.61
CA GLU A 230 -15.39 6.67 1.65
C GLU A 230 -14.93 5.24 1.35
N ALA A 231 -15.85 4.36 0.92
CA ALA A 231 -15.54 2.99 0.51
C ALA A 231 -14.55 2.94 -0.65
N ALA A 232 -14.73 3.81 -1.65
CA ALA A 232 -13.84 3.90 -2.81
C ALA A 232 -12.42 4.34 -2.43
N VAL A 233 -12.25 5.26 -1.46
CA VAL A 233 -10.92 5.62 -0.94
C VAL A 233 -10.21 4.42 -0.31
N ILE A 234 -10.93 3.63 0.50
CA ILE A 234 -10.40 2.44 1.17
C ILE A 234 -9.98 1.38 0.14
N ALA A 235 -10.79 1.22 -0.90
CA ALA A 235 -10.52 0.34 -2.03
C ALA A 235 -9.50 0.91 -3.05
N GLY A 236 -8.91 2.08 -2.79
CA GLY A 236 -7.89 2.70 -3.64
C GLY A 236 -8.42 3.24 -4.98
N LYS A 237 -9.75 3.30 -5.15
CA LYS A 237 -10.42 3.81 -6.35
C LYS A 237 -10.63 5.33 -6.24
N LEU A 238 -9.55 6.10 -6.30
CA LEU A 238 -9.59 7.55 -6.01
C LEU A 238 -10.44 8.37 -7.00
N ASP A 239 -10.44 8.03 -8.29
CA ASP A 239 -11.32 8.65 -9.29
C ASP A 239 -12.80 8.46 -8.94
N LEU A 240 -13.19 7.24 -8.58
CA LEU A 240 -14.56 6.90 -8.17
C LEU A 240 -14.94 7.60 -6.87
N ALA A 241 -13.99 7.72 -5.93
CA ALA A 241 -14.21 8.44 -4.68
C ALA A 241 -14.54 9.93 -4.92
N LEU A 242 -13.82 10.60 -5.83
CA LEU A 242 -14.10 11.99 -6.19
C LEU A 242 -15.43 12.13 -6.93
N ASP A 243 -15.71 11.29 -7.93
CA ASP A 243 -17.01 11.33 -8.64
C ASP A 243 -18.19 11.21 -7.68
N HIS A 244 -18.11 10.32 -6.68
CA HIS A 244 -19.15 10.21 -5.65
C HIS A 244 -19.19 11.41 -4.70
N ALA A 245 -18.04 11.96 -4.31
CA ALA A 245 -18.00 13.13 -3.44
C ALA A 245 -18.54 14.39 -4.15
N ASP A 246 -18.12 14.64 -5.39
CA ASP A 246 -18.52 15.81 -6.18
C ASP A 246 -20.02 15.83 -6.43
N ARG A 247 -20.65 14.68 -6.72
CA ARG A 247 -22.12 14.59 -6.82
C ARG A 247 -22.85 15.06 -5.56
N VAL A 248 -22.28 14.82 -4.38
CA VAL A 248 -22.85 15.28 -3.11
C VAL A 248 -22.60 16.77 -2.95
N LEU A 249 -21.38 17.24 -3.23
CA LEU A 249 -20.99 18.65 -3.11
C LEU A 249 -21.78 19.55 -4.05
N ASP A 250 -21.97 19.14 -5.30
CA ASP A 250 -22.77 19.86 -6.31
C ASP A 250 -24.26 19.94 -5.92
N ALA A 251 -24.74 18.99 -5.12
CA ALA A 251 -26.12 18.95 -4.66
C ALA A 251 -26.38 19.78 -3.38
N VAL A 252 -25.34 20.25 -2.67
CA VAL A 252 -25.51 20.99 -1.40
C VAL A 252 -26.36 22.25 -1.58
N ASP A 253 -26.10 23.00 -2.65
CA ASP A 253 -26.83 24.24 -2.99
C ASP A 253 -27.86 24.03 -4.12
N GLY A 254 -28.11 22.76 -4.50
CA GLY A 254 -28.95 22.40 -5.64
C GLY A 254 -30.46 22.48 -5.35
N PRO A 255 -31.31 22.78 -6.35
CA PRO A 255 -32.76 22.76 -6.18
C PRO A 255 -33.28 21.33 -6.01
N GLY A 256 -34.06 21.06 -4.96
CA GLY A 256 -34.93 19.88 -4.85
C GLY A 256 -34.52 18.77 -3.88
N THR A 257 -33.33 18.82 -3.26
CA THR A 257 -32.97 17.87 -2.18
C THR A 257 -31.95 18.50 -1.23
N ALA A 258 -32.30 18.66 0.05
CA ALA A 258 -31.35 19.14 1.05
C ALA A 258 -30.40 18.00 1.45
N VAL A 259 -29.11 18.15 1.13
CA VAL A 259 -28.07 17.23 1.60
C VAL A 259 -27.83 17.47 3.09
N PRO A 260 -27.92 16.45 3.96
CA PRO A 260 -27.61 16.64 5.38
C PRO A 260 -26.16 17.10 5.60
N ASP A 261 -25.93 18.04 6.53
CA ASP A 261 -24.58 18.54 6.85
C ASP A 261 -23.58 17.41 7.22
N ALA A 262 -24.07 16.29 7.77
CA ALA A 262 -23.23 15.14 8.07
C ALA A 262 -22.69 14.46 6.80
N ASP A 263 -23.51 14.38 5.75
CA ASP A 263 -23.17 13.76 4.47
C ASP A 263 -22.31 14.71 3.63
N ALA A 264 -22.66 16.00 3.61
CA ALA A 264 -21.85 17.05 2.99
C ALA A 264 -20.43 17.11 3.58
N ARG A 265 -20.31 17.08 4.93
CA ARG A 265 -19.00 17.02 5.60
C ARG A 265 -18.23 15.74 5.26
N ARG A 266 -18.90 14.59 5.16
CA ARG A 266 -18.25 13.32 4.80
C ARG A 266 -17.70 13.39 3.38
N ALA A 267 -18.51 13.82 2.41
CA ALA A 267 -18.10 13.99 1.02
C ALA A 267 -16.93 14.98 0.90
N GLY A 268 -17.03 16.14 1.56
CA GLY A 268 -15.95 17.14 1.60
C GLY A 268 -14.66 16.61 2.21
N ALA A 269 -14.72 15.84 3.29
CA ALA A 269 -13.54 15.22 3.90
C ALA A 269 -12.91 14.14 3.01
N VAL A 270 -13.72 13.36 2.28
CA VAL A 270 -13.23 12.41 1.27
C VAL A 270 -12.52 13.16 0.14
N ALA A 271 -13.18 14.15 -0.47
CA ALA A 271 -12.60 14.93 -1.56
C ALA A 271 -11.31 15.63 -1.13
N ALA A 272 -11.28 16.21 0.08
CA ALA A 272 -10.09 16.85 0.63
C ALA A 272 -8.93 15.85 0.80
N ALA A 273 -9.19 14.67 1.35
CA ALA A 273 -8.18 13.63 1.52
C ALA A 273 -7.66 13.09 0.18
N VAL A 274 -8.55 12.88 -0.81
CA VAL A 274 -8.15 12.42 -2.15
C VAL A 274 -7.33 13.47 -2.87
N LEU A 275 -7.77 14.73 -2.89
CA LEU A 275 -7.03 15.81 -3.54
C LEU A 275 -5.64 16.02 -2.93
N ALA A 276 -5.49 15.85 -1.61
CA ALA A 276 -4.18 15.85 -0.97
C ALA A 276 -3.28 14.70 -1.47
N ARG A 277 -3.83 13.49 -1.66
CA ARG A 277 -3.09 12.34 -2.21
C ARG A 277 -2.69 12.54 -3.67
N ARG A 278 -3.44 13.35 -4.41
CA ARG A 278 -3.12 13.78 -5.79
C ARG A 278 -2.08 14.90 -5.87
N GLY A 279 -1.66 15.47 -4.75
CA GLY A 279 -0.74 16.61 -4.72
C GLY A 279 -1.42 17.98 -4.78
N ASN A 280 -2.74 18.04 -4.63
CA ASN A 280 -3.50 19.29 -4.63
C ASN A 280 -3.86 19.73 -3.20
N LEU A 281 -2.83 20.01 -2.38
CA LEU A 281 -3.01 20.39 -0.98
C LEU A 281 -3.74 21.72 -0.79
N ALA A 282 -3.62 22.67 -1.73
CA ALA A 282 -4.36 23.93 -1.67
C ALA A 282 -5.87 23.70 -1.74
N ARG A 283 -6.35 22.89 -2.70
CA ARG A 283 -7.77 22.52 -2.79
C ARG A 283 -8.23 21.66 -1.62
N SER A 284 -7.35 20.80 -1.10
CA SER A 284 -7.61 20.05 0.13
C SER A 284 -7.86 21.00 1.32
N ALA A 285 -7.03 22.02 1.50
CA ALA A 285 -7.20 23.03 2.55
C ALA A 285 -8.50 23.83 2.38
N ASP A 286 -8.87 24.21 1.15
CA ASP A 286 -10.14 24.88 0.85
C ASP A 286 -11.36 24.03 1.28
N LEU A 287 -11.36 22.75 0.92
CA LEU A 287 -12.43 21.83 1.30
C LEU A 287 -12.48 21.61 2.81
N TYR A 288 -11.33 21.48 3.48
CA TYR A 288 -11.33 21.35 4.95
C TYR A 288 -11.85 22.62 5.65
N ARG A 289 -11.51 23.82 5.15
CA ARG A 289 -12.09 25.09 5.62
C ARG A 289 -13.61 25.08 5.48
N TRP A 290 -14.11 24.68 4.31
CA TRP A 290 -15.55 24.57 4.07
C TRP A 290 -16.21 23.51 4.97
N THR A 291 -15.63 22.32 5.15
CA THR A 291 -16.22 21.33 6.07
C THR A 291 -16.22 21.82 7.52
N THR A 292 -15.24 22.64 7.92
CA THR A 292 -15.18 23.24 9.25
C THR A 292 -16.28 24.28 9.45
N SER A 293 -16.66 25.04 8.42
CA SER A 293 -17.82 25.94 8.51
C SER A 293 -19.15 25.17 8.69
N LEU A 294 -19.21 23.91 8.27
CA LEU A 294 -20.31 22.97 8.55
C LEU A 294 -20.18 22.27 9.92
N GLY A 295 -19.21 22.64 10.76
CA GLY A 295 -18.98 22.06 12.08
C GLY A 295 -18.19 20.75 12.08
N ALA A 296 -17.35 20.49 11.07
CA ALA A 296 -16.29 19.48 11.14
C ALA A 296 -15.16 19.94 12.09
N SER A 297 -14.32 19.00 12.52
CA SER A 297 -13.12 19.33 13.29
C SER A 297 -12.07 19.99 12.38
N PRO A 298 -11.50 21.13 12.79
CA PRO A 298 -10.47 21.81 12.00
C PRO A 298 -9.12 21.07 12.03
N VAL A 299 -8.94 20.08 12.91
CA VAL A 299 -7.69 19.32 13.10
C VAL A 299 -7.25 18.63 11.81
N LEU A 300 -8.19 18.10 11.03
CA LEU A 300 -7.89 17.43 9.74
C LEU A 300 -7.33 18.39 8.68
N ALA A 301 -7.59 19.70 8.80
CA ALA A 301 -7.06 20.71 7.89
C ALA A 301 -5.56 20.97 8.10
N VAL A 302 -5.06 20.73 9.32
CA VAL A 302 -3.73 21.17 9.76
C VAL A 302 -2.61 20.69 8.84
N PRO A 303 -2.54 19.40 8.43
CA PRO A 303 -1.49 18.99 7.50
C PRO A 303 -1.53 19.71 6.14
N ALA A 304 -2.73 19.97 5.60
CA ALA A 304 -2.88 20.70 4.33
C ALA A 304 -2.55 22.20 4.48
N LEU A 305 -2.94 22.82 5.60
CA LEU A 305 -2.62 24.21 5.91
C LEU A 305 -1.11 24.41 6.10
N VAL A 306 -0.45 23.52 6.85
CA VAL A 306 1.02 23.55 7.01
C VAL A 306 1.71 23.28 5.66
N GLY A 307 1.22 22.29 4.91
CA GLY A 307 1.78 21.95 3.59
C GLY A 307 1.72 23.10 2.56
N THR A 308 0.78 24.03 2.73
CA THR A 308 0.56 25.18 1.82
C THR A 308 1.07 26.52 2.37
N GLY A 309 1.57 26.55 3.60
CA GLY A 309 2.16 27.74 4.23
C GLY A 309 1.18 28.59 5.06
N ALA A 310 -0.03 28.11 5.33
CA ALA A 310 -1.03 28.78 6.16
C ALA A 310 -0.80 28.50 7.66
N LEU A 311 0.37 28.91 8.18
CA LEU A 311 0.84 28.53 9.53
C LEU A 311 -0.07 29.05 10.66
N ASP A 312 -0.55 30.28 10.56
CA ASP A 312 -1.39 30.88 11.60
C ASP A 312 -2.78 30.23 11.65
N GLU A 313 -3.35 29.88 10.50
CA GLU A 313 -4.58 29.08 10.42
C GLU A 313 -4.37 27.69 11.03
N ALA A 314 -3.24 27.04 10.76
CA ALA A 314 -2.92 25.73 11.34
C ALA A 314 -2.79 25.79 12.88
N ARG A 315 -2.18 26.85 13.42
CA ARG A 315 -2.11 27.09 14.88
C ARG A 315 -3.49 27.31 15.47
N ALA A 316 -4.31 28.14 14.83
CA ALA A 316 -5.68 28.40 15.26
C ALA A 316 -6.54 27.12 15.26
N ALA A 317 -6.40 26.27 14.24
CA ALA A 317 -7.10 24.99 14.12
C ALA A 317 -6.81 24.03 15.29
N LEU A 318 -5.56 23.98 15.78
CA LEU A 318 -5.19 23.16 16.94
C LEU A 318 -5.54 23.81 18.29
N ALA A 319 -5.51 25.14 18.36
CA ALA A 319 -5.84 25.88 19.58
C ALA A 319 -7.35 26.02 19.82
N ALA A 320 -8.17 25.84 18.78
CA ALA A 320 -9.61 25.92 18.87
C ALA A 320 -10.13 24.93 19.93
N PRO A 321 -10.89 25.39 20.94
CA PRO A 321 -11.44 24.50 21.94
C PRO A 321 -12.32 23.45 21.24
N ALA A 322 -12.14 22.18 21.62
CA ALA A 322 -13.04 21.12 21.17
C ALA A 322 -14.48 21.57 21.50
N ALA A 323 -15.31 21.78 20.47
CA ALA A 323 -16.65 22.31 20.67
C ALA A 323 -17.39 21.46 21.74
N PRO A 324 -18.06 22.10 22.72
CA PRO A 324 -18.68 21.37 23.83
C PRO A 324 -19.65 20.31 23.30
N GLY A 325 -19.35 19.04 23.57
CA GLY A 325 -20.15 17.88 23.18
C GLY A 325 -19.67 17.06 21.96
N ARG A 326 -18.51 17.32 21.34
CA ARG A 326 -18.08 16.56 20.14
C ARG A 326 -16.62 16.11 20.11
N ARG A 327 -16.46 14.81 20.37
CA ARG A 327 -15.74 13.77 19.59
C ARG A 327 -15.15 12.79 20.61
N PRO A 328 -15.63 11.54 20.67
CA PRO A 328 -15.11 10.59 21.65
C PRO A 328 -13.60 10.40 21.44
N PRO A 329 -12.79 10.22 22.51
CA PRO A 329 -11.35 9.97 22.43
C PRO A 329 -11.09 8.56 21.85
N THR A 330 -11.36 8.43 20.56
CA THR A 330 -11.17 7.21 19.80
C THR A 330 -9.74 7.14 19.30
N LEU A 331 -9.31 5.94 18.93
CA LEU A 331 -8.02 5.75 18.30
C LEU A 331 -7.90 6.53 16.96
N ARG A 332 -9.00 6.70 16.21
CA ARG A 332 -9.04 7.54 15.00
C ARG A 332 -8.86 9.02 15.31
N SER A 333 -9.64 9.58 16.24
CA SER A 333 -9.50 11.00 16.60
C SER A 333 -8.14 11.31 17.21
N GLY A 334 -7.62 10.41 18.07
CA GLY A 334 -6.28 10.54 18.62
C GLY A 334 -5.17 10.48 17.56
N ALA A 335 -5.32 9.64 16.52
CA ALA A 335 -4.39 9.61 15.41
C ALA A 335 -4.41 10.91 14.59
N GLU A 336 -5.60 11.45 14.31
CA GLU A 336 -5.77 12.71 13.58
C GLU A 336 -5.15 13.89 14.36
N GLU A 337 -5.39 13.98 15.66
CA GLU A 337 -4.80 15.00 16.55
C GLU A 337 -3.28 14.90 16.62
N LEU A 338 -2.74 13.70 16.86
CA LEU A 338 -1.29 13.50 16.90
C LEU A 338 -0.63 13.77 15.53
N THR A 339 -1.31 13.45 14.43
CA THR A 339 -0.83 13.77 13.08
C THR A 339 -0.74 15.28 12.88
N ALA A 340 -1.81 16.00 13.20
CA ALA A 340 -1.85 17.46 13.10
C ALA A 340 -0.79 18.13 13.99
N GLN A 341 -0.66 17.71 15.25
CA GLN A 341 0.36 18.21 16.16
C GLN A 341 1.79 17.92 15.67
N GLY A 342 2.04 16.69 15.20
CA GLY A 342 3.34 16.28 14.69
C GLY A 342 3.74 17.08 13.45
N VAL A 343 2.82 17.30 12.51
CA VAL A 343 3.08 18.13 11.33
C VAL A 343 3.35 19.58 11.72
N LEU A 344 2.55 20.19 12.60
CA LEU A 344 2.81 21.56 13.05
C LEU A 344 4.18 21.69 13.75
N GLU A 345 4.49 20.76 14.66
CA GLU A 345 5.76 20.75 15.39
C GLU A 345 6.98 20.53 14.47
N SER A 346 6.82 19.88 13.32
CA SER A 346 7.88 19.75 12.31
C SER A 346 8.32 21.11 11.73
N VAL A 347 7.48 22.14 11.85
CA VAL A 347 7.77 23.51 11.40
C VAL A 347 8.15 24.42 12.55
N VAL A 348 7.43 24.36 13.68
CA VAL A 348 7.57 25.34 14.78
C VAL A 348 8.38 24.85 15.98
N GLY A 349 8.66 23.55 16.06
CA GLY A 349 9.18 22.91 17.26
C GLY A 349 10.37 21.98 17.01
N ALA A 350 10.54 21.00 17.90
CA ALA A 350 11.65 20.08 17.84
C ALA A 350 11.34 18.90 16.88
N PRO A 351 12.23 18.59 15.91
CA PRO A 351 12.00 17.48 14.98
C PRO A 351 11.77 16.12 15.63
N THR A 352 12.42 15.85 16.77
CA THR A 352 12.23 14.61 17.55
C THR A 352 10.84 14.51 18.16
N GLY A 353 10.27 15.63 18.61
CA GLY A 353 8.90 15.72 19.12
C GLY A 353 7.88 15.45 18.00
N ALA A 354 8.10 16.07 16.84
CA ALA A 354 7.28 15.88 15.65
C ALA A 354 7.25 14.41 15.22
N MET A 355 8.43 13.79 15.09
CA MET A 355 8.58 12.37 14.74
C MET A 355 7.87 11.46 15.75
N SER A 356 8.07 11.69 17.06
CA SER A 356 7.43 10.89 18.12
C SER A 356 5.90 10.92 18.03
N LYS A 357 5.30 12.09 17.78
CA LYS A 357 3.85 12.23 17.60
C LYS A 357 3.34 11.49 16.36
N LEU A 358 4.04 11.60 15.22
CA LEU A 358 3.66 10.94 13.97
C LEU A 358 3.78 9.41 14.07
N VAL A 359 4.85 8.89 14.69
CA VAL A 359 5.01 7.45 14.93
C VAL A 359 3.91 6.91 15.84
N ARG A 360 3.56 7.65 16.90
CA ARG A 360 2.43 7.29 17.78
C ARG A 360 1.10 7.33 17.02
N ALA A 361 0.87 8.33 16.17
CA ALA A 361 -0.32 8.42 15.34
C ALA A 361 -0.46 7.21 14.40
N ALA A 362 0.66 6.75 13.80
CA ALA A 362 0.68 5.53 13.01
C ALA A 362 0.30 4.30 13.85
N GLY A 363 0.85 4.17 15.06
CA GLY A 363 0.50 3.11 16.01
C GLY A 363 -0.99 3.04 16.35
N LEU A 364 -1.66 4.19 16.49
CA LEU A 364 -3.11 4.24 16.76
C LEU A 364 -3.97 3.76 15.56
N LEU A 365 -3.41 3.73 14.36
CA LEU A 365 -4.08 3.27 13.14
C LEU A 365 -3.65 1.85 12.70
N GLU A 366 -2.76 1.17 13.43
CA GLU A 366 -2.37 -0.22 13.15
C GLU A 366 -3.52 -1.24 13.20
N PRO A 367 -4.55 -1.11 14.08
CA PRO A 367 -5.66 -2.07 14.07
C PRO A 367 -6.38 -2.09 12.72
N PRO A 368 -6.65 -3.28 12.16
CA PRO A 368 -7.16 -3.44 10.79
C PRO A 368 -8.50 -2.73 10.58
N ASN A 369 -8.73 -2.28 9.34
CA ASN A 369 -9.96 -1.65 8.84
C ASN A 369 -10.26 -0.21 9.27
N ARG A 370 -9.25 0.57 9.65
CA ARG A 370 -9.45 2.02 9.87
C ARG A 370 -9.16 2.85 8.64
N ALA A 371 -10.25 3.23 7.98
CA ALA A 371 -10.27 4.29 6.98
C ALA A 371 -10.06 5.66 7.65
N ALA A 372 -8.82 6.05 7.86
CA ALA A 372 -8.53 7.44 8.21
C ALA A 372 -8.48 8.26 6.91
N LEU A 373 -9.43 9.18 6.75
CA LEU A 373 -9.45 10.16 5.65
C LEU A 373 -8.41 11.27 5.91
N LEU A 374 -7.13 10.87 5.82
CA LEU A 374 -5.98 11.74 6.03
C LEU A 374 -5.39 12.20 4.70
N THR A 375 -4.79 13.39 4.74
CA THR A 375 -4.03 14.00 3.64
C THR A 375 -2.86 13.14 3.17
N ASP A 376 -2.13 12.58 4.13
CA ASP A 376 -1.15 11.52 3.95
C ASP A 376 -1.18 10.64 5.21
N THR A 377 -0.62 9.44 5.13
CA THR A 377 -0.54 8.56 6.29
C THR A 377 0.45 9.11 7.33
N PRO A 378 0.20 8.93 8.64
CA PRO A 378 1.15 9.34 9.67
C PRO A 378 2.49 8.61 9.56
N ALA A 379 2.51 7.39 9.03
CA ALA A 379 3.74 6.65 8.74
C ALA A 379 4.58 7.32 7.64
N ALA A 380 3.95 7.75 6.53
CA ALA A 380 4.63 8.49 5.48
C ALA A 380 5.18 9.82 5.98
N LEU A 381 4.38 10.58 6.74
CA LEU A 381 4.80 11.85 7.33
C LEU A 381 5.94 11.66 8.34
N ALA A 382 5.86 10.62 9.19
CA ALA A 382 6.93 10.26 10.12
C ALA A 382 8.22 9.93 9.37
N ALA A 383 8.13 9.16 8.28
CA ALA A 383 9.28 8.80 7.47
C ALA A 383 9.93 10.02 6.80
N LEU A 384 9.13 10.95 6.26
CA LEU A 384 9.66 12.20 5.71
C LEU A 384 10.43 12.98 6.79
N VAL A 385 9.83 13.21 7.96
CA VAL A 385 10.49 13.90 9.07
C VAL A 385 11.75 13.18 9.52
N ALA A 386 11.70 11.85 9.65
CA ALA A 386 12.84 11.03 10.08
C ALA A 386 14.00 11.11 9.08
N VAL A 387 13.73 11.04 7.78
CA VAL A 387 14.76 11.22 6.73
C VAL A 387 15.40 12.60 6.84
N GLN A 388 14.61 13.66 7.06
CA GLN A 388 15.14 15.02 7.25
C GLN A 388 15.88 15.22 8.59
N CYS A 389 15.83 14.25 9.50
CA CYS A 389 16.63 14.22 10.73
C CYS A 389 17.88 13.35 10.61
N GLY A 390 18.07 12.63 9.50
CA GLY A 390 19.10 11.58 9.37
C GLY A 390 18.75 10.26 10.06
N GLU A 391 17.51 10.09 10.53
CA GLU A 391 17.02 8.90 11.25
C GLU A 391 16.48 7.83 10.28
N LEU A 392 17.33 7.39 9.33
CA LEU A 392 16.94 6.49 8.24
C LEU A 392 16.41 5.12 8.73
N ALA A 393 16.95 4.62 9.84
CA ALA A 393 16.50 3.35 10.43
C ALA A 393 15.07 3.45 11.02
N VAL A 394 14.74 4.60 11.63
CA VAL A 394 13.38 4.86 12.13
C VAL A 394 12.42 5.01 10.96
N ALA A 395 12.82 5.76 9.92
CA ALA A 395 12.01 5.94 8.72
C ALA A 395 11.65 4.58 8.06
N GLN A 396 12.65 3.71 7.90
CA GLN A 396 12.47 2.36 7.34
C GLN A 396 11.53 1.51 8.22
N SER A 397 11.82 1.42 9.52
CA SER A 397 11.04 0.60 10.46
C SER A 397 9.56 0.99 10.51
N VAL A 398 9.26 2.29 10.46
CA VAL A 398 7.89 2.80 10.49
C VAL A 398 7.13 2.45 9.20
N LEU A 399 7.77 2.55 8.03
CA LEU A 399 7.12 2.22 6.75
C LEU A 399 7.00 0.71 6.53
N GLU A 400 8.02 -0.10 6.86
CA GLU A 400 7.91 -1.56 6.80
C GLU A 400 6.80 -2.08 7.71
N ARG A 401 6.60 -1.43 8.87
CA ARG A 401 5.46 -1.72 9.73
C ARG A 401 4.14 -1.33 9.09
N ALA A 402 4.07 -0.14 8.47
CA ALA A 402 2.89 0.33 7.78
C ALA A 402 2.48 -0.60 6.62
N GLU A 403 3.43 -1.08 5.81
CA GLU A 403 3.18 -2.06 4.73
C GLU A 403 2.65 -3.39 5.30
N ARG A 404 3.28 -3.91 6.36
CA ARG A 404 2.89 -5.20 6.98
C ARG A 404 1.45 -5.20 7.50
N VAL A 405 0.99 -4.08 8.06
CA VAL A 405 -0.38 -3.94 8.60
C VAL A 405 -1.36 -3.35 7.59
N GLY A 406 -0.93 -3.02 6.38
CA GLY A 406 -1.75 -2.39 5.34
C GLY A 406 -2.28 -1.00 5.72
N LEU A 407 -1.49 -0.21 6.46
CA LEU A 407 -1.89 1.11 6.96
C LEU A 407 -2.23 2.06 5.79
N GLY A 408 -3.44 2.62 5.79
CA GLY A 408 -3.91 3.47 4.69
C GLY A 408 -4.44 2.70 3.46
N GLY A 409 -4.44 1.37 3.50
CA GLY A 409 -4.98 0.50 2.46
C GLY A 409 -4.20 0.54 1.15
N CYS A 410 -4.79 0.00 0.08
CA CYS A 410 -4.16 -0.06 -1.24
C CYS A 410 -3.83 1.34 -1.81
N GLY A 411 -4.59 2.38 -1.45
CA GLY A 411 -4.32 3.75 -1.85
C GLY A 411 -3.06 4.39 -1.23
N ALA A 412 -2.45 3.78 -0.21
CA ALA A 412 -1.20 4.25 0.40
C ALA A 412 0.02 3.37 0.09
N ALA A 413 -0.20 2.18 -0.48
CA ALA A 413 0.86 1.20 -0.70
C ALA A 413 1.96 1.71 -1.64
N ALA A 414 1.59 2.34 -2.76
CA ALA A 414 2.56 2.93 -3.69
C ALA A 414 3.39 4.02 -3.01
N ARG A 415 2.74 4.91 -2.25
CA ARG A 415 3.39 5.96 -1.46
C ARG A 415 4.40 5.39 -0.46
N HIS A 416 4.05 4.36 0.31
CA HIS A 416 4.95 3.72 1.28
C HIS A 416 6.14 3.06 0.60
N ARG A 417 5.90 2.29 -0.47
CA ARG A 417 6.96 1.61 -1.21
C ARG A 417 7.94 2.60 -1.83
N LEU A 418 7.45 3.66 -2.46
CA LEU A 418 8.32 4.69 -3.03
C LEU A 418 9.16 5.38 -1.94
N LEU A 419 8.57 5.72 -0.78
CA LEU A 419 9.33 6.30 0.34
C LEU A 419 10.38 5.33 0.89
N LEU A 420 10.10 4.02 0.96
CA LEU A 420 11.11 2.99 1.25
C LEU A 420 12.23 2.99 0.20
N GLY A 421 11.90 3.16 -1.08
CA GLY A 421 12.87 3.32 -2.15
C GLY A 421 13.79 4.53 -1.97
N TRP A 422 13.24 5.67 -1.54
CA TRP A 422 14.03 6.85 -1.18
C TRP A 422 14.97 6.57 0.00
N ILE A 423 14.47 5.90 1.05
CA ILE A 423 15.29 5.55 2.21
C ILE A 423 16.43 4.59 1.81
N ALA A 424 16.13 3.55 1.03
CA ALA A 424 17.12 2.63 0.48
C ALA A 424 18.18 3.38 -0.35
N MET A 425 17.77 4.37 -1.15
CA MET A 425 18.68 5.20 -1.94
C MET A 425 19.64 6.01 -1.04
N TYR A 426 19.17 6.63 0.05
CA TYR A 426 20.06 7.32 1.00
C TYR A 426 21.01 6.36 1.72
N ARG A 427 20.54 5.15 2.04
CA ARG A 427 21.35 4.10 2.65
C ARG A 427 22.39 3.50 1.70
N GLY A 428 22.27 3.74 0.40
CA GLY A 428 23.16 3.20 -0.63
C GLY A 428 22.72 1.82 -1.14
N GLU A 429 21.54 1.35 -0.77
CA GLU A 429 20.95 0.07 -1.18
C GLU A 429 20.27 0.21 -2.56
N LYS A 430 21.07 0.36 -3.63
CA LYS A 430 20.57 0.73 -4.96
C LYS A 430 19.58 -0.28 -5.53
N SER A 431 19.82 -1.57 -5.31
CA SER A 431 18.96 -2.64 -5.79
C SER A 431 17.57 -2.58 -5.16
N ALA A 432 17.50 -2.37 -3.83
CA ALA A 432 16.24 -2.18 -3.11
C ALA A 432 15.52 -0.91 -3.56
N ALA A 433 16.26 0.20 -3.73
CA ALA A 433 15.70 1.45 -4.23
C ALA A 433 15.10 1.32 -5.64
N ARG A 434 15.74 0.53 -6.52
CA ARG A 434 15.23 0.28 -7.87
C ARG A 434 14.03 -0.66 -7.87
N ALA A 435 14.02 -1.68 -7.01
CA ALA A 435 12.87 -2.56 -6.84
C ALA A 435 11.63 -1.80 -6.34
N ALA A 436 11.82 -0.78 -5.51
CA ALA A 436 10.74 0.06 -5.00
C ALA A 436 10.04 0.92 -6.08
N LEU A 437 10.61 1.06 -7.27
CA LEU A 437 9.95 1.73 -8.41
C LEU A 437 8.92 0.83 -9.11
N ASP A 438 8.87 -0.47 -8.77
CA ASP A 438 7.83 -1.39 -9.24
C ASP A 438 6.53 -1.20 -8.43
N VAL A 439 5.85 -0.08 -8.71
CA VAL A 439 4.63 0.39 -8.04
C VAL A 439 3.48 0.58 -9.02
N GLY A 440 3.17 -0.45 -9.81
CA GLY A 440 2.04 -0.42 -10.75
C GLY A 440 2.17 0.63 -11.87
N THR A 441 1.19 0.67 -12.77
CA THR A 441 1.29 1.46 -14.01
C THR A 441 0.58 2.82 -13.98
N ARG A 442 -0.24 3.10 -12.96
CA ARG A 442 -0.98 4.37 -12.86
C ARG A 442 -0.79 4.97 -11.47
N LEU A 443 0.22 5.82 -11.34
CA LEU A 443 0.50 6.58 -10.14
C LEU A 443 -0.31 7.88 -10.12
N GLU A 444 -0.69 8.32 -8.91
CA GLU A 444 -1.24 9.66 -8.72
C GLU A 444 -0.11 10.71 -8.92
N PRO A 445 -0.41 11.95 -9.35
CA PRO A 445 0.62 12.92 -9.74
C PRO A 445 1.72 13.15 -8.70
N ARG A 446 1.37 13.13 -7.41
CA ARG A 446 2.33 13.22 -6.29
C ARG A 446 3.32 12.07 -6.26
N ASP A 447 2.81 10.85 -6.43
CA ASP A 447 3.62 9.64 -6.37
C ASP A 447 4.42 9.46 -7.67
N GLU A 448 3.89 9.95 -8.80
CA GLU A 448 4.60 10.03 -10.08
C GLU A 448 5.81 10.97 -9.99
N LEU A 449 5.67 12.17 -9.41
CA LEU A 449 6.79 13.07 -9.14
C LEU A 449 7.85 12.41 -8.25
N LEU A 450 7.41 11.71 -7.20
CA LEU A 450 8.28 11.01 -6.27
C LEU A 450 9.07 9.89 -6.95
N ALA A 451 8.42 9.11 -7.82
CA ALA A 451 9.05 8.02 -8.58
C ALA A 451 10.04 8.56 -9.61
N ALA A 452 9.63 9.55 -10.42
CA ALA A 452 10.49 10.16 -11.43
C ALA A 452 11.72 10.83 -10.81
N ALA A 453 11.56 11.54 -9.69
CA ALA A 453 12.69 12.12 -8.97
C ALA A 453 13.60 11.07 -8.33
N LEU A 454 13.07 9.91 -7.89
CA LEU A 454 13.88 8.79 -7.41
C LEU A 454 14.72 8.17 -8.54
N GLU A 455 14.15 8.00 -9.73
CA GLU A 455 14.88 7.55 -10.92
C GLU A 455 16.04 8.48 -11.26
N VAL A 456 15.77 9.80 -11.28
CA VAL A 456 16.79 10.84 -11.48
C VAL A 456 17.88 10.75 -10.40
N ALA A 457 17.48 10.60 -9.13
CA ALA A 457 18.38 10.48 -8.00
C ALA A 457 19.29 9.24 -8.09
N LEU A 458 18.75 8.09 -8.51
CA LEU A 458 19.49 6.85 -8.73
C LEU A 458 20.46 6.96 -9.90
N ALA A 459 20.01 7.47 -11.05
CA ALA A 459 20.86 7.68 -12.22
C ALA A 459 22.01 8.64 -11.92
N ARG A 460 21.73 9.74 -11.20
CA ARG A 460 22.74 10.70 -10.75
C ARG A 460 23.80 10.04 -9.88
N ARG A 461 23.39 9.22 -8.91
CA ARG A 461 24.30 8.54 -7.97
C ARG A 461 25.09 7.40 -8.61
N ALA A 462 24.51 6.72 -9.60
CA ALA A 462 25.18 5.72 -10.44
C ALA A 462 26.16 6.35 -11.45
N SER A 463 26.15 7.68 -11.62
CA SER A 463 26.89 8.39 -12.67
C SER A 463 26.51 7.95 -14.10
N ASP A 464 25.27 7.52 -14.30
CA ASP A 464 24.73 7.05 -15.57
C ASP A 464 24.04 8.21 -16.33
N PRO A 465 24.67 8.80 -17.36
CA PRO A 465 24.09 9.93 -18.09
C PRO A 465 22.90 9.52 -18.97
N ALA A 466 22.86 8.28 -19.46
CA ALA A 466 21.78 7.81 -20.32
C ALA A 466 20.50 7.61 -19.52
N ALA A 467 20.59 6.92 -18.37
CA ALA A 467 19.46 6.78 -17.45
C ALA A 467 19.04 8.14 -16.89
N LEU A 468 19.97 9.08 -16.68
CA LEU A 468 19.64 10.42 -16.22
C LEU A 468 18.78 11.18 -17.22
N MET A 469 19.10 11.11 -18.52
CA MET A 469 18.29 11.74 -19.57
C MET A 469 16.87 11.16 -19.65
N VAL A 470 16.74 9.84 -19.53
CA VAL A 470 15.43 9.16 -19.54
C VAL A 470 14.60 9.55 -18.32
N GLY A 471 15.17 9.44 -17.10
CA GLY A 471 14.48 9.83 -15.87
C GLY A 471 14.14 11.32 -15.85
N TRP A 472 14.99 12.17 -16.43
CA TRP A 472 14.74 13.60 -16.53
C TRP A 472 13.54 13.96 -17.42
N ALA A 473 13.35 13.26 -18.55
CA ALA A 473 12.18 13.46 -19.41
C ALA A 473 10.88 13.21 -18.64
N ARG A 474 10.82 12.08 -17.92
CA ARG A 474 9.69 11.74 -17.05
C ARG A 474 9.49 12.76 -15.92
N ALA A 475 10.57 13.20 -15.28
CA ALA A 475 10.50 14.19 -14.21
C ALA A 475 9.98 15.57 -14.67
N ARG A 476 10.31 15.98 -15.91
CA ARG A 476 9.79 17.22 -16.52
C ARG A 476 8.29 17.18 -16.74
N GLU A 477 7.74 16.03 -17.11
CA GLU A 477 6.29 15.87 -17.22
C GLU A 477 5.65 15.91 -15.82
N ALA A 478 6.22 15.15 -14.87
CA ALA A 478 5.67 15.03 -13.53
C ALA A 478 5.66 16.35 -12.74
N ILE A 479 6.73 17.17 -12.82
CA ILE A 479 6.84 18.42 -12.07
C ILE A 479 5.79 19.47 -12.49
N VAL A 480 5.38 19.47 -13.76
CA VAL A 480 4.35 20.40 -14.28
C VAL A 480 2.96 20.06 -13.75
N HIS A 481 2.71 18.79 -13.44
CA HIS A 481 1.41 18.31 -12.94
C HIS A 481 1.25 18.44 -11.42
N HIS A 482 2.27 18.91 -10.70
CA HIS A 482 2.27 18.93 -9.24
C HIS A 482 2.62 20.32 -8.68
N PRO A 483 1.65 21.03 -8.06
CA PRO A 483 1.91 22.27 -7.33
C PRO A 483 2.95 22.08 -6.22
N VAL A 484 3.77 23.09 -5.92
CA VAL A 484 4.79 22.95 -4.87
C VAL A 484 4.14 22.93 -3.48
N ASP A 485 4.47 21.90 -2.70
CA ASP A 485 4.10 21.79 -1.29
C ASP A 485 5.24 21.26 -0.40
N LEU A 486 5.04 21.35 0.91
CA LEU A 486 6.05 21.02 1.91
C LEU A 486 6.54 19.57 1.84
N PHE A 487 5.65 18.63 1.51
CA PHE A 487 5.91 17.19 1.59
C PHE A 487 6.57 16.61 0.33
N VAL A 488 6.82 17.45 -0.68
CA VAL A 488 7.51 17.11 -1.94
C VAL A 488 8.80 17.90 -2.17
N LEU A 489 9.26 18.69 -1.19
CA LEU A 489 10.51 19.47 -1.33
C LEU A 489 11.75 18.58 -1.52
N GLN A 490 11.71 17.36 -1.02
CA GLN A 490 12.80 16.39 -1.17
C GLN A 490 12.99 15.94 -2.64
N PRO A 491 11.96 15.46 -3.36
CA PRO A 491 12.01 15.30 -4.82
C PRO A 491 12.58 16.52 -5.54
N LEU A 492 12.07 17.72 -5.22
CA LEU A 492 12.49 18.97 -5.85
C LEU A 492 14.00 19.24 -5.65
N SER A 493 14.56 18.86 -4.50
CA SER A 493 16.00 18.98 -4.22
C SER A 493 16.85 18.15 -5.19
N GLU A 494 16.45 16.92 -5.54
CA GLU A 494 17.18 16.09 -6.50
C GLU A 494 17.05 16.63 -7.92
N LEU A 495 15.87 17.14 -8.29
CA LEU A 495 15.63 17.77 -9.58
C LEU A 495 16.46 19.06 -9.74
N ARG A 496 16.64 19.86 -8.68
CA ARG A 496 17.54 21.04 -8.70
C ARG A 496 18.96 20.67 -9.12
N VAL A 497 19.50 19.59 -8.58
CA VAL A 497 20.86 19.12 -8.90
C VAL A 497 20.94 18.56 -10.33
N ALA A 498 19.94 17.75 -10.72
CA ALA A 498 19.88 17.16 -12.06
C ALA A 498 19.77 18.22 -13.15
N ALA A 499 18.89 19.21 -12.96
CA ALA A 499 18.72 20.34 -13.88
C ALA A 499 20.02 21.13 -14.04
N ALA A 500 20.77 21.35 -12.96
CA ALA A 500 22.07 22.01 -13.03
C ALA A 500 23.09 21.20 -13.85
N ARG A 501 23.11 19.88 -13.68
CA ARG A 501 23.97 18.97 -14.45
C ARG A 501 23.61 18.94 -15.94
N LEU A 502 22.32 18.99 -16.27
CA LEU A 502 21.80 18.95 -17.64
C LEU A 502 21.70 20.33 -18.30
N ARG A 503 21.98 21.42 -17.57
CA ARG A 503 21.81 22.81 -18.01
C ARG A 503 20.36 23.17 -18.36
N GLU A 504 19.41 22.60 -17.63
CA GLU A 504 17.97 22.85 -17.77
C GLU A 504 17.39 23.56 -16.53
N GLN A 505 18.17 24.43 -15.88
CA GLN A 505 17.77 25.10 -14.64
C GLN A 505 16.48 25.91 -14.77
N SER A 506 16.19 26.45 -15.96
CA SER A 506 14.97 27.23 -16.24
C SER A 506 13.68 26.43 -16.03
N TRP A 507 13.72 25.10 -16.16
CA TRP A 507 12.55 24.24 -15.93
C TRP A 507 12.19 24.11 -14.46
N VAL A 508 13.17 24.20 -13.56
CA VAL A 508 12.97 23.98 -12.11
C VAL A 508 12.88 25.30 -11.35
N ALA A 509 13.41 26.39 -11.91
CA ALA A 509 13.45 27.70 -11.25
C ALA A 509 12.09 28.19 -10.73
N PRO A 510 10.97 28.16 -11.50
CA PRO A 510 9.67 28.61 -10.99
C PRO A 510 9.20 27.81 -9.77
N HIS A 511 9.45 26.49 -9.77
CA HIS A 511 9.10 25.62 -8.64
C HIS A 511 10.00 25.87 -7.42
N LEU A 512 11.26 26.25 -7.62
CA LEU A 512 12.14 26.65 -6.51
C LEU A 512 11.74 27.99 -5.90
N ASP A 513 11.27 28.94 -6.73
CA ASP A 513 10.75 30.22 -6.25
C ASP A 513 9.47 30.01 -5.42
N GLU A 514 8.56 29.13 -5.87
CA GLU A 514 7.38 28.72 -5.10
C GLU A 514 7.77 28.03 -3.78
N ALA A 515 8.76 27.14 -3.78
CA ALA A 515 9.27 26.48 -2.58
C ALA A 515 9.88 27.48 -1.59
N ALA A 516 10.66 28.45 -2.07
CA ALA A 516 11.24 29.50 -1.25
C ALA A 516 10.14 30.39 -0.63
N ALA A 517 9.13 30.77 -1.41
CA ALA A 517 7.99 31.53 -0.91
C ALA A 517 7.18 30.73 0.13
N LEU A 518 6.99 29.43 -0.08
CA LEU A 518 6.34 28.53 0.88
C LEU A 518 7.12 28.47 2.20
N LEU A 519 8.42 28.21 2.14
CA LEU A 519 9.27 28.13 3.32
C LEU A 519 9.32 29.47 4.08
N ALA A 520 9.36 30.60 3.37
CA ALA A 520 9.30 31.92 3.97
C ALA A 520 8.00 32.14 4.77
N ARG A 521 6.84 31.74 4.23
CA ARG A 521 5.55 31.78 4.96
C ARG A 521 5.53 30.90 6.21
N LEU A 522 6.32 29.83 6.21
CA LEU A 522 6.47 28.92 7.36
C LEU A 522 7.56 29.36 8.37
N GLY A 523 8.26 30.48 8.12
CA GLY A 523 9.34 30.96 8.98
C GLY A 523 10.69 30.28 8.73
N ASN A 524 10.91 29.74 7.53
CA ASN A 524 12.11 29.01 7.10
C ASN A 524 12.50 27.85 8.04
N PRO A 525 11.61 26.88 8.27
CA PRO A 525 11.91 25.74 9.12
C PRO A 525 13.05 24.91 8.52
N LEU A 526 14.20 24.87 9.20
CA LEU A 526 15.40 24.21 8.66
C LEU A 526 15.23 22.73 8.38
N LEU A 527 14.37 22.03 9.12
CA LEU A 527 14.02 20.64 8.84
C LEU A 527 13.63 20.43 7.38
N TRP A 528 12.85 21.37 6.82
CA TRP A 528 12.32 21.29 5.45
C TRP A 528 13.15 22.09 4.44
N ALA A 529 13.79 23.18 4.87
CA ALA A 529 14.59 24.04 3.99
C ALA A 529 15.98 23.44 3.67
N ALA A 530 16.58 22.71 4.61
CA ALA A 530 17.97 22.29 4.49
C ALA A 530 18.27 21.40 3.26
N PRO A 531 17.42 20.45 2.85
CA PRO A 531 17.67 19.65 1.64
C PRO A 531 17.75 20.49 0.36
N LEU A 532 16.90 21.53 0.24
CA LEU A 532 16.93 22.43 -0.90
C LEU A 532 18.22 23.25 -0.92
N HIS A 533 18.65 23.76 0.23
CA HIS A 533 19.93 24.47 0.34
C HIS A 533 21.12 23.54 0.06
N TRP A 534 21.10 22.32 0.60
CA TRP A 534 22.09 21.30 0.30
C TRP A 534 22.19 21.01 -1.20
N ALA A 535 21.05 20.78 -1.85
CA ALA A 535 20.97 20.63 -3.31
C ALA A 535 21.49 21.86 -4.06
N GLY A 536 21.33 23.06 -3.53
CA GLY A 536 21.90 24.28 -4.08
C GLY A 536 23.41 24.32 -4.12
N VAL A 537 24.05 23.87 -3.04
CA VAL A 537 25.51 23.71 -2.99
C VAL A 537 25.99 22.73 -4.07
N HIS A 538 25.29 21.61 -4.26
CA HIS A 538 25.60 20.65 -5.33
C HIS A 538 25.31 21.18 -6.73
N ALA A 539 24.25 21.95 -6.91
CA ALA A 539 23.92 22.57 -8.20
C ALA A 539 25.00 23.59 -8.62
N ALA A 540 25.49 24.39 -7.68
CA ALA A 540 26.56 25.35 -7.90
C ALA A 540 27.88 24.68 -8.35
N MET A 541 28.16 23.45 -7.90
CA MET A 541 29.28 22.65 -8.40
C MET A 541 29.16 22.40 -9.91
N PHE A 542 28.01 21.94 -10.39
CA PHE A 542 27.82 21.67 -11.82
C PHE A 542 27.85 22.94 -12.67
N ALA A 543 27.37 24.06 -12.11
CA ALA A 543 27.49 25.37 -12.72
C ALA A 543 28.91 25.95 -12.68
N GLN A 544 29.84 25.36 -11.91
CA GLN A 544 31.18 25.89 -11.63
C GLN A 544 31.16 27.34 -11.15
N ASN A 545 30.16 27.69 -10.33
CA ASN A 545 29.98 29.03 -9.79
C ASN A 545 29.95 28.98 -8.25
N PRO A 546 31.11 29.17 -7.58
CA PRO A 546 31.19 29.15 -6.12
C PRO A 546 30.31 30.22 -5.44
N ASP A 547 30.14 31.38 -6.08
CA ASP A 547 29.38 32.49 -5.50
C ASP A 547 27.89 32.18 -5.45
N ALA A 548 27.39 31.36 -6.39
CA ALA A 548 26.02 30.88 -6.38
C ALA A 548 25.72 29.93 -5.19
N ALA A 549 26.73 29.29 -4.59
CA ALA A 549 26.54 28.43 -3.43
C ALA A 549 26.47 29.20 -2.10
N ALA A 550 27.01 30.42 -2.04
CA ALA A 550 27.19 31.16 -0.79
C ALA A 550 25.87 31.39 -0.01
N PRO A 551 24.73 31.76 -0.64
CA PRO A 551 23.47 31.92 0.08
C PRO A 551 22.97 30.61 0.71
N ASP A 552 23.10 29.49 -0.01
CA ASP A 552 22.68 28.17 0.46
C ASP A 552 23.58 27.68 1.62
N VAL A 553 24.89 27.93 1.56
CA VAL A 553 25.81 27.64 2.67
C VAL A 553 25.41 28.46 3.90
N ALA A 554 25.24 29.77 3.75
CA ALA A 554 24.88 30.65 4.87
C ALA A 554 23.55 30.24 5.54
N ALA A 555 22.56 29.82 4.75
CA ALA A 555 21.29 29.32 5.28
C ALA A 555 21.46 28.03 6.11
N LEU A 556 22.29 27.09 5.66
CA LEU A 556 22.61 25.87 6.43
C LEU A 556 23.37 26.17 7.72
N GLU A 557 24.28 27.14 7.68
CA GLU A 557 25.05 27.57 8.87
C GLU A 557 24.16 28.20 9.93
N ALA A 558 23.20 29.03 9.50
CA ALA A 558 22.33 29.82 10.37
C ALA A 558 21.54 28.99 11.39
N GLY A 559 21.29 27.70 11.13
CA GLY A 559 20.78 26.81 12.18
C GLY A 559 21.43 25.44 12.21
N SER A 560 22.74 25.45 12.01
CA SER A 560 23.62 24.35 12.41
C SER A 560 23.45 23.93 13.89
N SER A 561 22.97 24.82 14.77
CA SER A 561 22.69 24.53 16.17
C SER A 561 21.39 23.78 16.43
N THR A 562 20.52 23.63 15.42
CA THR A 562 19.17 23.05 15.61
C THR A 562 19.17 21.53 15.68
N SER A 563 20.11 20.85 15.01
CA SER A 563 20.24 19.39 15.04
C SER A 563 21.64 18.95 14.63
N ARG A 564 22.03 17.72 15.02
CA ARG A 564 23.27 17.09 14.56
C ARG A 564 23.33 16.95 13.04
N TYR A 565 22.19 16.67 12.41
CA TYR A 565 22.04 16.56 10.97
C TYR A 565 22.33 17.90 10.27
N ALA A 566 21.72 18.99 10.74
CA ALA A 566 21.96 20.34 10.24
C ALA A 566 23.41 20.77 10.43
N ALA A 567 24.02 20.48 11.59
CA ALA A 567 25.43 20.75 11.85
C ALA A 567 26.36 20.06 10.85
N ALA A 568 26.14 18.77 10.59
CA ALA A 568 26.93 18.00 9.64
C ALA A 568 26.80 18.53 8.21
N MET A 569 25.58 18.88 7.77
CA MET A 569 25.36 19.51 6.47
C MET A 569 26.05 20.88 6.38
N ALA A 570 25.96 21.73 7.40
CA ALA A 570 26.63 23.03 7.40
C ALA A 570 28.16 22.91 7.28
N VAL A 571 28.77 21.99 8.04
CA VAL A 571 30.21 21.68 7.93
C VAL A 571 30.54 21.17 6.53
N GLY A 572 29.77 20.23 6.01
CA GLY A 572 29.94 19.69 4.66
C GLY A 572 29.81 20.77 3.58
N ALA A 573 28.85 21.68 3.71
CA ALA A 573 28.55 22.74 2.76
C ALA A 573 29.68 23.76 2.68
N ARG A 574 30.22 24.15 3.84
CA ARG A 574 31.45 24.95 3.93
C ARG A 574 32.61 24.28 3.21
N GLN A 575 32.88 23.01 3.50
CA GLN A 575 33.99 22.30 2.88
C GLN A 575 33.79 22.15 1.36
N TRP A 576 32.56 21.93 0.91
CA TRP A 576 32.22 21.97 -0.51
C TRP A 576 32.56 23.31 -1.17
N LEU A 577 32.19 24.43 -0.56
CA LEU A 577 32.49 25.76 -1.08
C LEU A 577 34.01 26.01 -1.18
N LEU A 578 34.77 25.63 -0.15
CA LEU A 578 36.23 25.73 -0.15
C LEU A 578 36.85 24.86 -1.26
N VAL A 579 36.38 23.62 -1.41
CA VAL A 579 36.81 22.73 -2.50
C VAL A 579 36.50 23.33 -3.88
N LEU A 580 35.34 23.98 -4.06
CA LEU A 580 35.00 24.66 -5.31
C LEU A 580 35.91 25.85 -5.62
N ARG A 581 36.40 26.56 -4.59
CA ARG A 581 37.40 27.64 -4.71
C ARG A 581 38.83 27.12 -4.92
N GLY A 582 39.04 25.81 -4.85
CA GLY A 582 40.37 25.19 -4.94
C GLY A 582 41.16 25.23 -3.63
N GLU A 583 40.52 25.61 -2.53
CA GLU A 583 41.07 25.64 -1.18
C GLU A 583 40.77 24.30 -0.50
N VAL A 584 41.71 23.36 -0.56
CA VAL A 584 41.51 22.00 -0.03
C VAL A 584 42.41 21.75 1.18
N ASP A 585 41.80 21.58 2.35
CA ASP A 585 42.42 20.97 3.52
C ASP A 585 41.96 19.50 3.63
N PRO A 586 42.84 18.52 3.34
CA PRO A 586 42.47 17.10 3.39
C PRO A 586 41.90 16.67 4.74
N ALA A 587 42.45 17.15 5.86
CA ALA A 587 42.01 16.73 7.19
C ALA A 587 40.61 17.26 7.51
N ALA A 588 40.35 18.52 7.19
CA ALA A 588 39.04 19.14 7.37
C ALA A 588 37.96 18.48 6.47
N VAL A 589 38.31 18.16 5.22
CA VAL A 589 37.41 17.47 4.29
C VAL A 589 37.10 16.05 4.77
N GLU A 590 38.09 15.30 5.25
CA GLU A 590 37.85 13.96 5.80
C GLU A 590 36.94 13.99 7.04
N ALA A 591 37.16 14.95 7.94
CA ALA A 591 36.32 15.13 9.11
C ALA A 591 34.87 15.45 8.70
N ALA A 592 34.67 16.33 7.71
CA ALA A 592 33.36 16.65 7.17
C ALA A 592 32.69 15.44 6.50
N ALA A 593 33.43 14.68 5.69
CA ALA A 593 32.94 13.48 5.02
C ALA A 593 32.49 12.39 6.01
N ARG A 594 33.27 12.15 7.07
CA ARG A 594 32.89 11.25 8.17
C ARG A 594 31.70 11.79 8.98
N GLY A 595 31.62 13.10 9.16
CA GLY A 595 30.47 13.77 9.79
C GLY A 595 29.17 13.56 9.01
N LEU A 596 29.21 13.70 7.69
CA LEU A 596 28.08 13.41 6.79
C LEU A 596 27.69 11.91 6.84
N HIS A 597 28.67 11.01 6.82
CA HIS A 597 28.42 9.58 6.98
C HIS A 597 27.71 9.24 8.31
N ALA A 598 28.14 9.85 9.42
CA ALA A 598 27.55 9.62 10.74
C ALA A 598 26.08 10.06 10.87
N VAL A 599 25.56 10.84 9.91
CA VAL A 599 24.17 11.28 9.85
C VAL A 599 23.41 10.69 8.64
N GLY A 600 23.94 9.63 8.03
CA GLY A 600 23.29 8.89 6.94
C GLY A 600 23.55 9.44 5.53
N LEU A 601 24.41 10.46 5.37
CA LEU A 601 24.78 11.05 4.08
C LEU A 601 26.10 10.48 3.54
N SER A 602 26.24 9.15 3.57
CA SER A 602 27.47 8.43 3.20
C SER A 602 27.91 8.73 1.76
N TRP A 603 26.96 8.73 0.82
CA TRP A 603 27.23 9.02 -0.59
C TRP A 603 27.78 10.45 -0.77
N ASP A 604 27.15 11.43 -0.11
CA ASP A 604 27.59 12.83 -0.16
C ASP A 604 28.98 13.03 0.46
N GLY A 605 29.25 12.38 1.59
CA GLY A 605 30.57 12.39 2.23
C GLY A 605 31.65 11.81 1.32
N GLY A 606 31.37 10.66 0.69
CA GLY A 606 32.30 10.05 -0.26
C GLY A 606 32.53 10.91 -1.51
N ARG A 607 31.48 11.57 -2.02
CA ARG A 607 31.58 12.50 -3.16
C ARG A 607 32.37 13.76 -2.81
N LEU A 608 32.17 14.34 -1.63
CA LEU A 608 32.96 15.49 -1.15
C LEU A 608 34.46 15.14 -1.12
N ALA A 609 34.82 14.02 -0.49
CA ALA A 609 36.20 13.55 -0.42
C ALA A 609 36.79 13.29 -1.82
N GLY A 610 36.02 12.66 -2.70
CA GLY A 610 36.42 12.42 -4.10
C GLY A 610 36.65 13.70 -4.90
N GLN A 611 35.79 14.71 -4.77
CA GLN A 611 35.96 15.99 -5.46
C GLN A 611 37.12 16.81 -4.91
N ALA A 612 37.37 16.74 -3.60
CA ALA A 612 38.53 17.34 -2.97
C ALA A 612 39.84 16.68 -3.44
N ALA A 613 39.86 15.35 -3.59
CA ALA A 613 41.01 14.62 -4.09
C ALA A 613 41.42 15.04 -5.52
N ILE A 614 40.44 15.39 -6.37
CA ILE A 614 40.70 15.87 -7.74
C ILE A 614 41.34 17.27 -7.73
N ARG A 615 41.05 18.09 -6.72
CA ARG A 615 41.44 19.51 -6.66
C ARG A 615 42.63 19.78 -5.73
N THR A 616 42.99 18.84 -4.86
CA THR A 616 44.16 18.98 -3.99
C THR A 616 45.46 18.84 -4.79
N ARG A 617 46.48 19.59 -4.37
CA ARG A 617 47.85 19.50 -4.91
C ARG A 617 48.75 18.60 -4.06
N ASP A 618 48.32 18.26 -2.85
CA ASP A 618 49.04 17.35 -1.95
C ASP A 618 48.80 15.89 -2.35
N LYS A 619 49.87 15.17 -2.70
CA LYS A 619 49.79 13.75 -3.09
C LYS A 619 49.36 12.85 -1.94
N THR A 620 49.78 13.16 -0.71
CA THR A 620 49.44 12.36 0.47
C THR A 620 47.99 12.59 0.85
N GLY A 621 47.57 13.85 0.91
CA GLY A 621 46.17 14.25 1.06
C GLY A 621 45.26 13.66 -0.03
N MET A 622 45.69 13.65 -1.29
CA MET A 622 44.94 13.02 -2.39
C MET A 622 44.69 11.54 -2.13
N ALA A 623 45.72 10.78 -1.74
CA ALA A 623 45.58 9.35 -1.45
C ALA A 623 44.64 9.09 -0.27
N SER A 624 44.75 9.90 0.79
CA SER A 624 43.91 9.79 1.99
C SER A 624 42.43 10.12 1.71
N LEU A 625 42.18 11.16 0.91
CA LEU A 625 40.84 11.54 0.47
C LEU A 625 40.20 10.47 -0.43
N LEU A 626 40.96 9.87 -1.35
CA LEU A 626 40.47 8.75 -2.17
C LEU A 626 40.19 7.50 -1.33
N GLY A 627 41.02 7.22 -0.32
CA GLY A 627 40.78 6.15 0.65
C GLY A 627 39.47 6.37 1.42
N THR A 628 39.25 7.60 1.90
CA THR A 628 38.01 8.00 2.58
C THR A 628 36.81 7.89 1.65
N ALA A 629 36.91 8.35 0.39
CA ALA A 629 35.83 8.24 -0.58
C ALA A 629 35.39 6.78 -0.80
N ARG A 630 36.35 5.86 -0.93
CA ARG A 630 36.05 4.42 -1.08
C ARG A 630 35.43 3.83 0.17
N ALA A 631 35.99 4.11 1.35
CA ALA A 631 35.48 3.57 2.61
C ALA A 631 34.00 3.94 2.84
N LEU A 632 33.60 5.15 2.45
CA LEU A 632 32.22 5.62 2.58
C LEU A 632 31.25 5.10 1.50
N GLN A 633 31.77 4.50 0.42
CA GLN A 633 30.95 3.96 -0.67
C GLN A 633 30.67 2.44 -0.55
N VAL A 634 31.37 1.71 0.30
CA VAL A 634 31.34 0.23 0.38
C VAL A 634 30.11 -0.32 1.14
N VAL A 635 28.97 0.38 1.16
CA VAL A 635 27.75 -0.12 1.83
C VAL A 635 27.05 -1.26 1.06
N GLU A 636 27.52 -1.62 -0.14
CA GLU A 636 26.87 -2.63 -1.01
C GLU A 636 27.54 -4.02 -1.01
N GLN A 637 28.33 -4.39 0.00
CA GLN A 637 28.81 -5.78 0.17
C GLN A 637 28.63 -6.31 1.59
N ALA A 638 27.42 -6.78 1.87
CA ALA A 638 27.21 -7.85 2.84
C ALA A 638 26.22 -8.85 2.23
N PRO A 639 26.68 -9.94 1.58
CA PRO A 639 25.92 -11.16 1.56
C PRO A 639 26.03 -11.81 2.94
N GLU A 640 24.89 -12.04 3.56
CA GLU A 640 24.72 -12.93 4.69
C GLU A 640 25.09 -14.36 4.26
N GLN A 641 26.32 -14.79 4.56
CA GLN A 641 26.66 -16.20 4.70
C GLN A 641 27.65 -16.38 5.86
N ALA A 642 27.14 -16.99 6.93
CA ALA A 642 27.92 -17.49 8.06
C ALA A 642 28.85 -18.66 7.61
N PRO A 643 29.92 -18.94 8.36
CA PRO A 643 31.08 -19.67 7.88
C PRO A 643 30.82 -21.18 7.81
N SER A 644 31.23 -21.81 6.72
CA SER A 644 31.47 -23.25 6.66
C SER A 644 32.97 -23.51 6.57
N ASP A 645 33.39 -24.55 7.28
CA ASP A 645 34.75 -24.92 7.69
C ASP A 645 35.82 -25.01 6.58
N PRO A 646 37.12 -24.98 6.97
CA PRO A 646 38.25 -24.96 6.07
C PRO A 646 38.62 -26.38 5.62
N ALA A 647 38.44 -26.69 4.34
CA ALA A 647 39.04 -27.89 3.75
C ALA A 647 39.38 -27.68 2.28
N GLY A 648 40.69 -27.52 2.03
CA GLY A 648 41.38 -28.03 0.84
C GLY A 648 40.89 -27.56 -0.53
N ALA A 649 41.46 -26.45 -1.01
CA ALA A 649 41.58 -26.22 -2.45
C ALA A 649 43.01 -25.76 -2.79
N THR A 650 43.76 -26.75 -3.24
CA THR A 650 45.02 -26.73 -4.00
C THR A 650 45.28 -25.43 -4.78
N GLN A 651 46.47 -24.88 -4.58
CA GLN A 651 47.07 -23.88 -5.46
C GLN A 651 47.07 -24.38 -6.91
N ALA A 652 46.26 -23.75 -7.76
CA ALA A 652 46.39 -23.83 -9.21
C ALA A 652 47.30 -22.69 -9.71
N PRO A 653 48.07 -22.88 -10.80
CA PRO A 653 49.11 -21.95 -11.25
C PRO A 653 48.50 -20.65 -11.79
N PRO A 654 49.28 -19.55 -11.88
CA PRO A 654 48.74 -18.26 -12.29
C PRO A 654 48.21 -18.35 -13.72
N ARG A 655 46.93 -18.03 -13.91
CA ARG A 655 46.43 -17.64 -15.22
C ARG A 655 46.93 -16.22 -15.46
N ASP A 656 47.73 -16.04 -16.50
CA ASP A 656 48.12 -14.73 -17.01
C ASP A 656 46.87 -13.97 -17.43
N ASP A 657 46.31 -13.24 -16.48
CA ASP A 657 45.18 -12.38 -16.74
C ASP A 657 45.70 -11.16 -17.52
N VAL A 658 45.31 -11.11 -18.78
CA VAL A 658 45.87 -10.18 -19.78
C VAL A 658 45.73 -8.72 -19.34
N LEU A 659 44.73 -8.42 -18.50
CA LEU A 659 44.48 -7.14 -17.86
C LEU A 659 44.38 -7.31 -16.34
N SER A 660 44.84 -6.32 -15.57
CA SER A 660 44.55 -6.24 -14.14
C SER A 660 43.08 -5.90 -13.89
N ASP A 661 42.55 -6.20 -12.69
CA ASP A 661 41.17 -5.91 -12.32
C ASP A 661 40.79 -4.43 -12.55
N ARG A 662 41.73 -3.52 -12.28
CA ARG A 662 41.54 -2.09 -12.51
C ARG A 662 41.55 -1.70 -13.98
N GLU A 663 42.34 -2.39 -14.79
CA GLU A 663 42.33 -2.21 -16.25
C GLU A 663 41.02 -2.75 -16.85
N ARG A 664 40.45 -3.84 -16.30
CA ARG A 664 39.11 -4.32 -16.67
C ARG A 664 38.00 -3.32 -16.37
N GLU A 665 37.99 -2.72 -15.17
CA GLU A 665 37.01 -1.68 -14.84
C GLU A 665 37.11 -0.48 -15.80
N VAL A 666 38.33 -0.02 -16.10
CA VAL A 666 38.54 1.06 -17.08
C VAL A 666 38.11 0.61 -18.48
N ALA A 667 38.41 -0.62 -18.88
CA ALA A 667 38.04 -1.17 -20.18
C ALA A 667 36.52 -1.25 -20.37
N ALA A 668 35.77 -1.72 -19.38
CA ALA A 668 34.30 -1.78 -19.42
C ALA A 668 33.71 -0.38 -19.70
N LEU A 669 34.15 0.63 -18.95
CA LEU A 669 33.67 2.00 -19.10
C LEU A 669 34.10 2.67 -20.42
N VAL A 670 35.27 2.30 -20.95
CA VAL A 670 35.69 2.73 -22.30
C VAL A 670 34.83 2.10 -23.39
N LEU A 671 34.42 0.84 -23.23
CA LEU A 671 33.52 0.13 -24.16
C LEU A 671 32.09 0.70 -24.12
N GLU A 672 31.64 1.19 -22.97
CA GLU A 672 30.38 1.94 -22.80
C GLU A 672 30.43 3.34 -23.45
N GLY A 673 31.58 3.76 -23.99
CA GLY A 673 31.72 5.02 -24.73
C GLY A 673 31.95 6.24 -23.85
N LEU A 674 32.23 6.07 -22.56
CA LEU A 674 32.50 7.19 -21.65
C LEU A 674 33.84 7.88 -21.99
N THR A 675 33.87 9.20 -21.87
CA THR A 675 35.09 10.01 -22.04
C THR A 675 36.05 9.81 -20.86
N TYR A 676 37.36 10.05 -21.04
CA TYR A 676 38.35 9.90 -19.94
C TYR A 676 38.01 10.75 -18.71
N LYS A 677 37.35 11.90 -18.91
CA LYS A 677 36.86 12.74 -17.82
C LYS A 677 35.72 12.05 -17.06
N GLN A 678 34.73 11.51 -17.76
CA GLN A 678 33.60 10.78 -17.16
C GLN A 678 34.06 9.51 -16.44
N ILE A 679 34.99 8.75 -17.03
CA ILE A 679 35.59 7.56 -16.40
C ILE A 679 36.35 7.96 -15.13
N GLY A 680 37.10 9.07 -15.16
CA GLY A 680 37.80 9.59 -14.00
C GLY A 680 36.86 10.01 -12.86
N GLU A 681 35.74 10.64 -13.21
CA GLU A 681 34.67 11.00 -12.27
C GLU A 681 33.97 9.77 -11.67
N GLN A 682 33.80 8.69 -12.44
CA GLN A 682 33.15 7.45 -11.99
C GLN A 682 34.08 6.60 -11.11
N LEU A 683 35.36 6.50 -11.49
CA LEU A 683 36.36 5.67 -10.83
C LEU A 683 37.18 6.42 -9.76
N PHE A 684 36.88 7.71 -9.53
CA PHE A 684 37.61 8.60 -8.61
C PHE A 684 39.11 8.63 -8.88
N ILE A 685 39.48 8.83 -10.14
CA ILE A 685 40.86 8.99 -10.57
C ILE A 685 40.92 10.15 -11.57
N SER A 686 42.10 10.76 -11.75
CA SER A 686 42.22 11.84 -12.73
C SER A 686 42.00 11.32 -14.15
N ALA A 687 41.48 12.16 -15.06
CA ALA A 687 41.37 11.81 -16.48
C ALA A 687 42.74 11.39 -17.08
N LYS A 688 43.83 11.98 -16.58
CA LYS A 688 45.21 11.60 -16.92
C LYS A 688 45.56 10.19 -16.44
N THR A 689 45.06 9.78 -15.27
CA THR A 689 45.22 8.42 -14.75
C THR A 689 44.46 7.42 -15.62
N VAL A 690 43.24 7.75 -16.06
CA VAL A 690 42.48 6.94 -17.02
C VAL A 690 43.25 6.81 -18.34
N GLU A 691 43.78 7.91 -18.86
CA GLU A 691 44.62 7.92 -20.07
C GLU A 691 45.85 7.01 -19.90
N HIS A 692 46.50 7.04 -18.72
CA HIS A 692 47.59 6.12 -18.40
C HIS A 692 47.15 4.65 -18.33
N HIS A 693 45.94 4.35 -17.83
CA HIS A 693 45.40 2.99 -17.87
C HIS A 693 45.13 2.54 -19.32
N VAL A 694 44.48 3.38 -20.13
CA VAL A 694 44.19 3.08 -21.55
C VAL A 694 45.50 2.91 -22.35
N SER A 695 46.51 3.73 -22.08
CA SER A 695 47.83 3.60 -22.70
C SER A 695 48.54 2.29 -22.29
N ARG A 696 48.51 1.92 -21.00
CA ARG A 696 49.06 0.64 -20.53
C ARG A 696 48.32 -0.57 -21.10
N MET A 697 46.99 -0.53 -21.18
CA MET A 697 46.19 -1.57 -21.83
C MET A 697 46.55 -1.69 -23.31
N ARG A 698 46.67 -0.58 -24.03
CA ARG A 698 47.06 -0.56 -25.44
C ARG A 698 48.45 -1.18 -25.66
N GLN A 699 49.39 -0.88 -24.78
CA GLN A 699 50.75 -1.44 -24.83
C GLN A 699 50.76 -2.94 -24.48
N ARG A 700 50.01 -3.38 -23.46
CA ARG A 700 49.88 -4.79 -23.05
C ARG A 700 49.18 -5.64 -24.11
N LEU A 701 48.18 -5.08 -24.78
CA LEU A 701 47.37 -5.77 -25.79
C LEU A 701 47.93 -5.65 -27.22
N GLY A 702 49.08 -4.97 -27.40
CA GLY A 702 49.72 -4.78 -28.70
C GLY A 702 48.87 -4.02 -29.72
N SER A 703 47.91 -3.20 -29.29
CA SER A 703 46.94 -2.57 -30.20
C SER A 703 47.51 -1.31 -30.86
N GLY A 704 47.75 -1.37 -32.18
CA GLY A 704 48.30 -0.28 -32.98
C GLY A 704 47.31 0.84 -33.25
N SER A 705 46.00 0.56 -33.18
CA SER A 705 44.94 1.56 -33.38
C SER A 705 43.87 1.55 -32.28
N ARG A 706 43.09 2.64 -32.17
CA ARG A 706 41.95 2.71 -31.24
C ARG A 706 40.89 1.66 -31.57
N GLY A 707 40.69 1.33 -32.85
CA GLY A 707 39.75 0.29 -33.29
C GLY A 707 40.18 -1.12 -32.86
N GLU A 708 41.47 -1.43 -32.99
CA GLU A 708 42.05 -2.70 -32.52
C GLU A 708 41.95 -2.87 -31.00
N LEU A 709 42.20 -1.79 -30.25
CA LEU A 709 42.04 -1.81 -28.80
C LEU A 709 40.60 -2.14 -28.40
N PHE A 710 39.61 -1.52 -29.05
CA PHE A 710 38.20 -1.80 -28.77
C PHE A 710 37.80 -3.24 -29.12
N ALA A 711 38.34 -3.81 -30.21
CA ALA A 711 38.10 -5.19 -30.59
C ALA A 711 38.68 -6.17 -29.54
N HIS A 712 39.92 -5.94 -29.08
CA HIS A 712 40.54 -6.74 -28.03
C HIS A 712 39.80 -6.63 -26.70
N LEU A 713 39.40 -5.41 -26.29
CA LEU A 713 38.68 -5.22 -25.03
C LEU A 713 37.31 -5.91 -25.03
N ARG A 714 36.56 -5.90 -26.16
CA ARG A 714 35.29 -6.64 -26.25
C ARG A 714 35.46 -8.15 -26.09
N GLY A 715 36.55 -8.71 -26.61
CA GLY A 715 36.85 -10.14 -26.45
C GLY A 715 37.24 -10.53 -25.02
N ILE A 716 37.67 -9.57 -24.19
CA ILE A 716 38.15 -9.80 -22.81
C ILE A 716 37.07 -9.47 -21.76
N VAL A 717 36.24 -8.45 -22.01
CA VAL A 717 35.20 -7.98 -21.08
C VAL A 717 33.80 -8.50 -21.46
N GLY A 718 33.62 -9.00 -22.68
CA GLY A 718 32.33 -9.47 -23.22
C GLY A 718 32.01 -10.96 -23.01
N THR A 719 32.75 -11.65 -22.16
CA THR A 719 32.42 -12.99 -21.60
C THR A 719 32.17 -12.85 -20.12
#